data_AF-A0A3D1D171-F1
#
_entry.id   AF-A0A3D1D171-F1
#
_cell.length_a   1.000
_cell.length_b   1.000
_cell.length_c   1.000
_cell.angle_alpha   90.00
_cell.angle_beta   90.00
_cell.angle_gamma   90.00
#
_symmetry.space_group_name_H-M   'P 1'
#
loop_
_entity.id
_entity.type
_entity.pdbx_description
1 polymer ?
#
loop_
_entity_poly.entity_id
_entity_poly.type
_entity_poly.pdbx_seq_one_letter_code
_entity_poly.pdbx_strand_id
1 'polypeptide(L)'
;AEEDKAPCFSSAPVEKYFENPYPQDKIKIDDKAWQDRLNAISSVFKADASLVQGSVSLDYNVTRSYLVNTEGTEVVQNRRSARVMLAVQAIADDGMQLPLMQDFFAFDPDSLPSQDVMIASAKDLLNRVEALRKAPVANPYTGPAILSGPASGVFFHEIFGHRLEGHRLKEGGETFKNMVGKSVLPTSFQVFCDPTLRNYAGTDMNGYYLYDSEGVKARRVDNVVDGTLRSFLVNRVPLDGFPQSNGHGRASGGNDPVSRQSNLVVETKAPYTDAQLRQMLRREAKKQGKEYGYYFRTVTSGYTMTGEGGSINSFNVTPVEVYRVFVDGRPDELVRGVSLIGTPLSMFSHIQAGGDKPSTFTGICGAESGWVPVTASSPSIFVSQIETQRSPKDNNIPPALNAPAFTGKKVTVDGDADNKDNVDNTIFSAMKDEMGRTLDSLRVQGAPAPFWAGYITNRYRSFTVTGELGGISLSNFTPWKTSTMTHVLLGNYRRNSDVSMQPLIIGGGSDDALSYDGLRRSFWQSSFMGYVSSVNMLAQKQNFLSQNPLPAALEKIPDMQHSAPGTYVFAPVNRDADIDVAKLQDYAKAMSAVFNDYKYLYNTSVKISGDQLDTYRSTSENVNIKQPHDMVTVKVSAQFTDENRVSLADDMVLQYEHIFELPPLDTLVAKVRRFADDCMALRNAPALTDDYKGPVMYEGDAAAQVFTGNYLAPNKFYAQPAFQENPKSLGQKIGKKIIDERITITNETARADWNGTQLYGKYTVDADGFKPQPAMTIVDKGVFKMMLNRVTPAQFALKSTGSARFYNDPMQAVPAVGVGTLVVSAEGTTNADKMEKTLLKLAKKAKEKCAYVISKPTDYTSLRLYRVDLKTGERTLVKTNLMVLPTQDQMKKFEAISDSYVVENNIRPYSYSVVSPSSVIIGDIELSTPTMKSSRVPVLVYPLQR
;
A
#
# COMPACT_ATOMS: atom_id res chain seq x y z
N ALA A 1 35.76 24.45 -14.55
CA ALA A 1 35.53 24.42 -16.02
C ALA A 1 34.55 23.29 -16.26
N GLU A 2 33.52 23.46 -17.08
CA GLU A 2 32.61 22.37 -17.41
C GLU A 2 33.44 21.22 -18.02
N GLU A 3 33.50 20.08 -17.32
CA GLU A 3 34.25 18.88 -17.74
C GLU A 3 33.51 18.09 -18.85
N ASP A 4 32.31 18.52 -19.23
CA ASP A 4 31.54 18.00 -20.35
C ASP A 4 31.01 19.17 -21.18
N LYS A 5 31.29 19.17 -22.49
CA LYS A 5 30.91 20.22 -23.45
C LYS A 5 29.72 19.83 -24.33
N ALA A 6 29.14 18.66 -24.13
CA ALA A 6 28.00 18.20 -24.91
C ALA A 6 26.74 19.03 -24.57
N PRO A 7 25.84 19.26 -25.54
CA PRO A 7 24.63 20.02 -25.30
C PRO A 7 23.73 19.32 -24.28
N CYS A 8 22.85 20.06 -23.60
CA CYS A 8 21.93 19.47 -22.62
C CYS A 8 20.90 18.51 -23.26
N PHE A 9 20.64 18.66 -24.56
CA PHE A 9 19.70 17.84 -25.31
C PHE A 9 20.14 17.74 -26.77
N SER A 10 20.05 16.54 -27.34
CA SER A 10 20.41 16.23 -28.74
C SER A 10 19.17 16.08 -29.61
N SER A 11 19.27 16.51 -30.87
CA SER A 11 18.29 16.19 -31.91
C SER A 11 18.30 14.68 -32.21
N ALA A 12 17.14 14.11 -32.54
CA ALA A 12 17.03 12.73 -33.02
C ALA A 12 16.40 12.69 -34.42
N PRO A 13 16.62 11.62 -35.20
CA PRO A 13 15.86 11.40 -36.43
C PRO A 13 14.36 11.38 -36.15
N VAL A 14 13.59 12.00 -37.05
CA VAL A 14 12.13 11.94 -37.03
C VAL A 14 11.69 10.56 -37.48
N GLU A 15 10.99 9.85 -36.62
CA GLU A 15 10.55 8.48 -36.86
C GLU A 15 9.04 8.43 -37.01
N LYS A 16 8.55 7.74 -38.04
CA LYS A 16 7.12 7.44 -38.22
C LYS A 16 6.94 5.94 -38.26
N TYR A 17 6.52 5.37 -37.14
CA TYR A 17 6.38 3.93 -36.98
C TYR A 17 5.03 3.60 -36.36
N PHE A 18 4.31 2.68 -36.99
CA PHE A 18 2.99 2.26 -36.52
C PHE A 18 2.84 0.75 -36.61
N GLU A 19 2.60 0.13 -35.47
CA GLU A 19 2.15 -1.26 -35.41
C GLU A 19 0.63 -1.32 -35.28
N ASN A 20 0.00 -2.30 -35.93
CA ASN A 20 -1.41 -2.60 -35.67
C ASN A 20 -1.60 -3.09 -34.22
N PRO A 21 -2.75 -2.81 -33.57
CA PRO A 21 -3.05 -3.38 -32.27
C PRO A 21 -3.11 -4.91 -32.36
N TYR A 22 -2.77 -5.60 -31.27
CA TYR A 22 -2.93 -7.05 -31.23
C TYR A 22 -4.40 -7.45 -31.39
N PRO A 23 -4.69 -8.57 -32.07
CA PRO A 23 -6.01 -9.19 -32.04
C PRO A 23 -6.49 -9.47 -30.61
N GLN A 24 -7.81 -9.41 -30.37
CA GLN A 24 -8.42 -9.56 -29.04
C GLN A 24 -8.07 -10.90 -28.37
N ASP A 25 -7.97 -11.98 -29.13
CA ASP A 25 -7.57 -13.31 -28.66
C ASP A 25 -6.12 -13.35 -28.16
N LYS A 26 -5.26 -12.43 -28.64
CA LYS A 26 -3.88 -12.27 -28.18
C LYS A 26 -3.74 -11.33 -26.99
N ILE A 27 -4.78 -10.63 -26.60
CA ILE A 27 -4.77 -9.73 -25.43
C ILE A 27 -5.25 -10.47 -24.17
N LYS A 28 -6.01 -11.55 -24.33
CA LYS A 28 -6.58 -12.35 -23.25
C LYS A 28 -5.85 -13.67 -23.08
N ILE A 29 -5.98 -14.26 -21.90
CA ILE A 29 -5.61 -15.65 -21.61
C ILE A 29 -6.85 -16.40 -21.11
N ASP A 30 -6.79 -17.73 -21.14
CA ASP A 30 -7.77 -18.56 -20.45
C ASP A 30 -7.42 -18.57 -18.95
N ASP A 31 -8.05 -17.66 -18.20
CA ASP A 31 -7.83 -17.50 -16.76
C ASP A 31 -8.02 -18.81 -16.01
N LYS A 32 -9.03 -19.61 -16.40
CA LYS A 32 -9.36 -20.86 -15.68
C LYS A 32 -8.31 -21.93 -15.96
N ALA A 33 -7.91 -22.10 -17.21
CA ALA A 33 -6.85 -23.06 -17.56
C ALA A 33 -5.51 -22.70 -16.89
N TRP A 34 -5.15 -21.42 -16.84
CA TRP A 34 -3.94 -20.98 -16.15
C TRP A 34 -4.02 -21.13 -14.63
N GLN A 35 -5.17 -20.84 -14.02
CA GLN A 35 -5.38 -21.11 -12.59
C GLN A 35 -5.18 -22.59 -12.26
N ASP A 36 -5.76 -23.50 -13.05
CA ASP A 36 -5.64 -24.94 -12.85
C ASP A 36 -4.19 -25.41 -13.01
N ARG A 37 -3.47 -24.86 -14.00
CA ARG A 37 -2.04 -25.12 -14.21
C ARG A 37 -1.17 -24.62 -13.05
N LEU A 38 -1.39 -23.40 -12.57
CA LEU A 38 -0.66 -22.82 -11.43
C LEU A 38 -0.95 -23.60 -10.14
N ASN A 39 -2.19 -24.06 -9.93
CA ASN A 39 -2.56 -24.93 -8.82
C ASN A 39 -1.82 -26.28 -8.86
N ALA A 40 -1.71 -26.90 -10.04
CA ALA A 40 -0.98 -28.14 -10.21
C ALA A 40 0.51 -27.97 -9.85
N ILE A 41 1.16 -26.89 -10.32
CA ILE A 41 2.58 -26.62 -10.04
C ILE A 41 2.80 -26.30 -8.56
N SER A 42 2.01 -25.40 -7.99
CA SER A 42 2.14 -24.97 -6.59
C SER A 42 1.83 -26.06 -5.57
N SER A 43 1.00 -27.06 -5.92
CA SER A 43 0.68 -28.19 -5.04
C SER A 43 1.93 -28.97 -4.59
N VAL A 44 3.02 -28.94 -5.36
CA VAL A 44 4.30 -29.56 -5.01
C VAL A 44 4.80 -29.05 -3.67
N PHE A 45 4.58 -27.77 -3.36
CA PHE A 45 5.05 -27.14 -2.13
C PHE A 45 4.20 -27.50 -0.90
N LYS A 46 2.94 -27.94 -1.08
CA LYS A 46 2.04 -28.30 0.04
C LYS A 46 2.55 -29.49 0.86
N ALA A 47 3.35 -30.36 0.24
CA ALA A 47 3.87 -31.55 0.88
C ALA A 47 5.00 -31.27 1.90
N ASP A 48 5.61 -30.08 1.83
CA ASP A 48 6.77 -29.74 2.67
C ASP A 48 6.38 -28.80 3.81
N ALA A 49 6.33 -29.35 5.03
CA ALA A 49 6.00 -28.57 6.23
C ALA A 49 7.11 -27.59 6.65
N SER A 50 8.32 -27.73 6.11
CA SER A 50 9.49 -26.90 6.42
C SER A 50 9.42 -25.50 5.78
N LEU A 51 8.63 -25.36 4.71
CA LEU A 51 8.46 -24.09 4.01
C LEU A 51 7.63 -23.09 4.84
N VAL A 52 8.12 -21.84 4.83
CA VAL A 52 7.37 -20.66 5.27
C VAL A 52 6.44 -20.20 4.15
N GLN A 53 6.93 -20.20 2.90
CA GLN A 53 6.17 -19.79 1.73
C GLN A 53 6.56 -20.66 0.52
N GLY A 54 5.58 -20.99 -0.31
CA GLY A 54 5.77 -21.53 -1.65
C GLY A 54 4.72 -20.93 -2.58
N SER A 55 5.15 -20.34 -3.70
CA SER A 55 4.25 -19.67 -4.63
C SER A 55 4.62 -19.92 -6.09
N VAL A 56 3.60 -19.82 -6.95
CA VAL A 56 3.74 -19.84 -8.40
C VAL A 56 2.85 -18.72 -8.92
N SER A 57 3.41 -17.79 -9.69
CA SER A 57 2.67 -16.69 -10.31
C SER A 57 2.86 -16.67 -11.82
N LEU A 58 1.85 -16.16 -12.53
CA LEU A 58 1.92 -15.78 -13.94
C LEU A 58 1.66 -14.27 -14.04
N ASP A 59 2.58 -13.55 -14.65
CA ASP A 59 2.38 -12.17 -15.08
C ASP A 59 2.26 -12.15 -16.60
N TYR A 60 1.08 -11.79 -17.12
CA TYR A 60 0.88 -11.56 -18.54
C TYR A 60 0.53 -10.09 -18.81
N ASN A 61 1.41 -9.41 -19.54
CA ASN A 61 1.28 -7.99 -19.86
C ASN A 61 1.20 -7.79 -21.36
N VAL A 62 0.22 -6.99 -21.79
CA VAL A 62 0.10 -6.50 -23.15
C VAL A 62 0.07 -4.98 -23.10
N THR A 63 1.09 -4.35 -23.66
CA THR A 63 1.26 -2.89 -23.64
C THR A 63 1.27 -2.37 -25.07
N ARG A 64 0.60 -1.25 -25.29
CA ARG A 64 0.69 -0.46 -26.52
C ARG A 64 1.04 0.97 -26.14
N SER A 65 2.17 1.45 -26.61
CA SER A 65 2.68 2.78 -26.29
C SER A 65 2.52 3.69 -27.50
N TYR A 66 2.07 4.92 -27.25
CA TYR A 66 1.97 6.00 -28.24
C TYR A 66 2.93 7.11 -27.82
N LEU A 67 3.77 7.56 -28.74
CA LEU A 67 4.67 8.68 -28.53
C LEU A 67 4.54 9.66 -29.70
N VAL A 68 4.38 10.93 -29.34
CA VAL A 68 4.51 12.05 -30.26
C VAL A 68 5.40 13.11 -29.62
N ASN A 69 6.21 13.81 -30.41
CA ASN A 69 7.04 14.90 -29.91
C ASN A 69 7.01 16.12 -30.85
N THR A 70 7.58 17.23 -30.40
CA THR A 70 7.59 18.51 -31.12
C THR A 70 8.46 18.51 -32.38
N GLU A 71 9.32 17.51 -32.56
CA GLU A 71 10.12 17.33 -33.78
C GLU A 71 9.36 16.55 -34.86
N GLY A 72 8.19 16.00 -34.53
CA GLY A 72 7.31 15.29 -35.47
C GLY A 72 7.48 13.77 -35.48
N THR A 73 8.22 13.20 -34.51
CA THR A 73 8.25 11.74 -34.33
C THR A 73 6.88 11.24 -33.88
N GLU A 74 6.40 10.17 -34.51
CA GLU A 74 5.13 9.50 -34.27
C GLU A 74 5.40 7.99 -34.18
N VAL A 75 5.41 7.43 -32.96
CA VAL A 75 5.72 6.01 -32.74
C VAL A 75 4.57 5.33 -32.01
N VAL A 76 4.10 4.22 -32.58
CA VAL A 76 3.17 3.30 -31.94
C VAL A 76 3.77 1.89 -31.98
N GLN A 77 4.11 1.36 -30.81
CA GLN A 77 4.69 0.03 -30.66
C GLN A 77 3.95 -0.79 -29.61
N ASN A 78 3.87 -2.10 -29.83
CA ASN A 78 3.29 -3.03 -28.89
C ASN A 78 4.36 -3.91 -28.24
N ARG A 79 4.03 -4.42 -27.06
CA ARG A 79 4.83 -5.40 -26.34
C ARG A 79 3.91 -6.40 -25.65
N ARG A 80 4.22 -7.69 -25.78
CA ARG A 80 3.63 -8.77 -24.97
C ARG A 80 4.73 -9.42 -24.14
N SER A 81 4.40 -9.81 -22.92
CA SER A 81 5.32 -10.60 -22.09
C SER A 81 4.53 -11.48 -21.14
N ALA A 82 4.91 -12.75 -21.08
CA ALA A 82 4.43 -13.73 -20.13
C ALA A 82 5.60 -14.19 -19.26
N ARG A 83 5.42 -14.14 -17.94
CA ARG A 83 6.44 -14.56 -16.98
C ARG A 83 5.83 -15.49 -15.95
N VAL A 84 6.41 -16.67 -15.76
CA VAL A 84 6.04 -17.59 -14.68
C VAL A 84 7.17 -17.63 -13.67
N MET A 85 6.86 -17.28 -12.42
CA MET A 85 7.81 -17.28 -11.31
C MET A 85 7.41 -18.32 -10.28
N LEU A 86 8.33 -19.25 -10.00
CA LEU A 86 8.23 -20.17 -8.88
C LEU A 86 9.13 -19.63 -7.77
N ALA A 87 8.63 -19.56 -6.54
CA ALA A 87 9.40 -19.12 -5.38
C ALA A 87 9.16 -20.01 -4.17
N VAL A 88 10.22 -20.29 -3.42
CA VAL A 88 10.16 -20.97 -2.12
C VAL A 88 10.97 -20.19 -1.08
N GLN A 89 10.50 -20.20 0.15
CA GLN A 89 11.14 -19.57 1.29
C GLN A 89 11.15 -20.54 2.48
N ALA A 90 12.35 -20.79 3.02
CA ALA A 90 12.54 -21.51 4.27
C ALA A 90 13.36 -20.68 5.27
N ILE A 91 13.40 -21.14 6.52
CA ILE A 91 14.23 -20.58 7.58
C ILE A 91 15.19 -21.67 8.05
N ALA A 92 16.49 -21.36 8.05
CA ALA A 92 17.51 -22.23 8.64
C ALA A 92 17.40 -22.22 10.17
N ASP A 93 17.99 -23.21 10.85
CA ASP A 93 17.92 -23.34 12.31
C ASP A 93 18.54 -22.15 13.06
N ASP A 94 19.42 -21.37 12.40
CA ASP A 94 20.01 -20.15 12.95
C ASP A 94 19.22 -18.86 12.66
N GLY A 95 18.04 -18.97 12.04
CA GLY A 95 17.14 -17.87 11.71
C GLY A 95 17.32 -17.28 10.30
N MET A 96 18.33 -17.70 9.54
CA MET A 96 18.59 -17.14 8.20
C MET A 96 17.47 -17.51 7.21
N GLN A 97 16.95 -16.50 6.49
CA GLN A 97 16.01 -16.70 5.39
C GLN A 97 16.72 -17.32 4.17
N LEU A 98 16.08 -18.30 3.54
CA LEU A 98 16.58 -19.03 2.38
C LEU A 98 15.60 -18.90 1.19
N PRO A 99 15.60 -17.77 0.47
CA PRO A 99 14.81 -17.61 -0.74
C PRO A 99 15.44 -18.35 -1.91
N LEU A 100 14.65 -19.12 -2.64
CA LEU A 100 15.02 -19.60 -3.97
C LEU A 100 13.89 -19.30 -4.97
N MET A 101 14.28 -19.00 -6.20
CA MET A 101 13.34 -18.71 -7.28
C MET A 101 13.77 -19.36 -8.59
N GLN A 102 12.78 -19.67 -9.42
CA GLN A 102 12.95 -20.07 -10.81
C GLN A 102 12.05 -19.19 -11.68
N ASP A 103 12.64 -18.61 -12.72
CA ASP A 103 11.98 -17.71 -13.66
C ASP A 103 11.84 -18.37 -15.03
N PHE A 104 10.70 -18.15 -15.67
CA PHE A 104 10.42 -18.51 -17.06
C PHE A 104 9.80 -17.32 -17.76
N PHE A 105 10.45 -16.84 -18.82
CA PHE A 105 9.98 -15.70 -19.62
C PHE A 105 9.73 -16.12 -21.06
N ALA A 106 8.65 -15.60 -21.64
CA ALA A 106 8.35 -15.70 -23.06
C ALA A 106 7.56 -14.48 -23.54
N PHE A 107 7.61 -14.15 -24.82
CA PHE A 107 6.71 -13.12 -25.38
C PHE A 107 5.26 -13.59 -25.53
N ASP A 108 5.05 -14.90 -25.63
CA ASP A 108 3.73 -15.53 -25.77
C ASP A 108 3.54 -16.57 -24.66
N PRO A 109 2.41 -16.55 -23.92
CA PRO A 109 2.11 -17.56 -22.90
C PRO A 109 2.22 -19.01 -23.39
N ASP A 110 1.90 -19.27 -24.66
CA ASP A 110 1.96 -20.61 -25.25
C ASP A 110 3.41 -21.12 -25.42
N SER A 111 4.38 -20.22 -25.40
CA SER A 111 5.81 -20.55 -25.50
C SER A 111 6.47 -20.82 -24.14
N LEU A 112 5.73 -20.69 -23.04
CA LEU A 112 6.23 -21.03 -21.70
C LEU A 112 6.43 -22.56 -21.56
N PRO A 113 7.43 -23.01 -20.78
CA PRO A 113 7.72 -24.45 -20.60
C PRO A 113 6.51 -25.25 -20.14
N SER A 114 6.42 -26.53 -20.51
CA SER A 114 5.27 -27.38 -20.13
C SER A 114 5.06 -27.47 -18.61
N GLN A 115 3.84 -27.81 -18.21
CA GLN A 115 3.50 -28.01 -16.79
C GLN A 115 4.45 -29.02 -16.11
N ASP A 116 4.83 -30.10 -16.78
CA ASP A 116 5.73 -31.12 -16.22
C ASP A 116 7.14 -30.58 -15.96
N VAL A 117 7.66 -29.72 -16.84
CA VAL A 117 8.95 -29.05 -16.65
C VAL A 117 8.88 -28.10 -15.45
N MET A 118 7.79 -27.37 -15.29
CA MET A 118 7.58 -26.47 -14.15
C MET A 118 7.43 -27.25 -12.84
N ILE A 119 6.70 -28.38 -12.84
CA ILE A 119 6.59 -29.28 -11.67
C ILE A 119 7.97 -29.86 -11.30
N ALA A 120 8.76 -30.29 -12.28
CA ALA A 120 10.12 -30.78 -12.04
C ALA A 120 11.00 -29.69 -11.43
N SER A 121 10.87 -28.44 -11.90
CA SER A 121 11.57 -27.28 -11.36
C SER A 121 11.13 -26.95 -9.93
N ALA A 122 9.83 -27.06 -9.63
CA ALA A 122 9.31 -26.91 -8.27
C ALA A 122 9.90 -27.96 -7.30
N LYS A 123 10.03 -29.22 -7.74
CA LYS A 123 10.66 -30.29 -6.95
C LYS A 123 12.16 -30.04 -6.75
N ASP A 124 12.86 -29.54 -7.76
CA ASP A 124 14.27 -29.16 -7.66
C ASP A 124 14.48 -28.03 -6.63
N LEU A 125 13.60 -27.01 -6.63
CA LEU A 125 13.63 -25.94 -5.63
C LEU A 125 13.47 -26.47 -4.20
N LEU A 126 12.57 -27.44 -3.96
CA LEU A 126 12.43 -28.09 -2.65
C LEU A 126 13.71 -28.81 -2.21
N ASN A 127 14.31 -29.61 -3.10
CA ASN A 127 15.54 -30.32 -2.80
C ASN A 127 16.69 -29.34 -2.47
N ARG A 128 16.78 -28.23 -3.20
CA ARG A 128 17.83 -27.22 -3.03
C ARG A 128 17.64 -26.39 -1.76
N VAL A 129 16.41 -25.99 -1.43
CA VAL A 129 16.17 -25.23 -0.19
C VAL A 129 16.44 -26.10 1.04
N GLU A 130 16.10 -27.39 1.01
CA GLU A 130 16.44 -28.35 2.07
C GLU A 130 17.96 -28.57 2.21
N ALA A 131 18.68 -28.61 1.09
CA ALA A 131 20.14 -28.65 1.12
C ALA A 131 20.73 -27.37 1.74
N LEU A 132 20.17 -26.19 1.39
CA LEU A 132 20.58 -24.91 1.97
C LEU A 132 20.32 -24.82 3.46
N ARG A 133 19.21 -25.35 3.98
CA ARG A 133 18.93 -25.39 5.42
C ARG A 133 20.05 -26.06 6.22
N LYS A 134 20.62 -27.12 5.65
CA LYS A 134 21.71 -27.92 6.25
C LYS A 134 23.10 -27.35 5.95
N ALA A 135 23.20 -26.41 5.02
CA ALA A 135 24.48 -25.84 4.60
C ALA A 135 25.10 -25.00 5.73
N PRO A 136 26.42 -25.10 5.95
CA PRO A 136 27.12 -24.25 6.88
C PRO A 136 27.11 -22.78 6.40
N VAL A 137 27.16 -21.87 7.37
CA VAL A 137 27.31 -20.44 7.07
C VAL A 137 28.74 -20.15 6.62
N ALA A 138 28.87 -19.43 5.51
CA ALA A 138 30.16 -19.01 5.01
C ALA A 138 30.80 -17.95 5.93
N ASN A 139 32.13 -18.06 6.08
CA ASN A 139 32.95 -16.99 6.65
C ASN A 139 33.30 -15.99 5.55
N PRO A 140 33.66 -14.73 5.91
CA PRO A 140 34.25 -13.81 4.96
C PRO A 140 35.43 -14.45 4.21
N TYR A 141 35.53 -14.16 2.92
CA TYR A 141 36.47 -14.82 2.03
C TYR A 141 37.02 -13.85 1.00
N THR A 142 38.31 -13.99 0.75
CA THR A 142 39.00 -13.37 -0.37
C THR A 142 39.80 -14.45 -1.08
N GLY A 143 39.58 -14.62 -2.38
CA GLY A 143 40.23 -15.65 -3.20
C GLY A 143 39.52 -15.88 -4.52
N PRO A 144 39.92 -16.89 -5.30
CA PRO A 144 39.39 -17.10 -6.65
C PRO A 144 37.98 -17.68 -6.65
N ALA A 145 37.23 -17.38 -7.71
CA ALA A 145 35.88 -17.88 -7.89
C ALA A 145 35.52 -18.14 -9.36
N ILE A 146 34.48 -18.95 -9.55
CA ILE A 146 33.72 -19.06 -10.79
C ILE A 146 32.33 -18.51 -10.54
N LEU A 147 31.85 -17.64 -11.43
CA LEU A 147 30.46 -17.19 -11.45
C LEU A 147 29.77 -17.92 -12.60
N SER A 148 28.63 -18.58 -12.35
CA SER A 148 27.79 -19.17 -13.40
C SER A 148 27.31 -18.12 -14.39
N GLY A 149 26.81 -18.52 -15.57
CA GLY A 149 26.31 -17.57 -16.57
C GLY A 149 25.31 -16.53 -16.03
N PRO A 150 24.22 -16.91 -15.33
CA PRO A 150 23.30 -15.94 -14.72
C PRO A 150 23.95 -15.07 -13.64
N ALA A 151 24.80 -15.65 -12.78
CA ALA A 151 25.53 -14.90 -11.75
C ALA A 151 26.52 -13.90 -12.37
N SER A 152 27.19 -14.29 -13.45
CA SER A 152 28.07 -13.45 -14.25
C SER A 152 27.30 -12.33 -14.94
N GLY A 153 26.11 -12.62 -15.50
CA GLY A 153 25.24 -11.63 -16.13
C GLY A 153 24.85 -10.51 -15.16
N VAL A 154 24.33 -10.86 -13.98
CA VAL A 154 24.02 -9.89 -12.91
C VAL A 154 25.28 -9.16 -12.46
N PHE A 155 26.39 -9.87 -12.28
CA PHE A 155 27.66 -9.24 -11.93
C PHE A 155 28.06 -8.16 -12.93
N PHE A 156 28.09 -8.45 -14.24
CA PHE A 156 28.36 -7.45 -15.28
C PHE A 156 27.31 -6.32 -15.32
N HIS A 157 26.04 -6.62 -15.07
CA HIS A 157 24.98 -5.62 -14.96
C HIS A 157 25.29 -4.57 -13.89
N GLU A 158 25.68 -5.02 -12.69
CA GLU A 158 25.96 -4.14 -11.55
C GLU A 158 27.32 -3.46 -11.65
N ILE A 159 28.38 -4.21 -11.97
CA ILE A 159 29.74 -3.65 -11.94
C ILE A 159 30.05 -2.82 -13.19
N PHE A 160 29.40 -3.13 -14.32
CA PHE A 160 29.66 -2.49 -15.61
C PHE A 160 28.47 -1.72 -16.15
N GLY A 161 27.32 -2.39 -16.27
CA GLY A 161 26.16 -1.94 -17.03
C GLY A 161 25.71 -0.53 -16.69
N HIS A 162 25.44 -0.25 -15.42
CA HIS A 162 25.04 1.10 -14.97
C HIS A 162 26.10 2.17 -15.20
N ARG A 163 27.38 1.81 -15.24
CA ARG A 163 28.47 2.75 -15.54
C ARG A 163 28.67 2.98 -17.03
N LEU A 164 27.95 2.24 -17.86
CA LEU A 164 27.82 2.51 -19.29
C LEU A 164 26.67 3.46 -19.61
N GLU A 165 25.82 3.81 -18.64
CA GLU A 165 24.70 4.73 -18.81
C GLU A 165 25.21 6.18 -18.85
N GLY A 166 25.17 6.80 -20.02
CA GLY A 166 25.90 8.04 -20.33
C GLY A 166 25.49 9.25 -19.51
N HIS A 167 24.22 9.35 -19.08
CA HIS A 167 23.74 10.49 -18.29
C HIS A 167 24.44 10.56 -16.92
N ARG A 168 24.77 9.42 -16.31
CA ARG A 168 25.48 9.37 -15.01
C ARG A 168 26.89 9.94 -15.07
N LEU A 169 27.49 9.95 -16.27
CA LEU A 169 28.83 10.48 -16.50
C LEU A 169 28.87 12.02 -16.54
N LYS A 170 27.71 12.69 -16.49
CA LYS A 170 27.60 14.14 -16.29
C LYS A 170 27.57 14.55 -14.82
N GLU A 171 27.02 13.70 -13.95
CA GLU A 171 26.66 14.05 -12.57
C GLU A 171 27.60 13.40 -11.51
N GLY A 172 28.78 12.95 -11.93
CA GLY A 172 29.85 12.45 -11.04
C GLY A 172 30.12 10.95 -11.11
N GLY A 173 29.37 10.18 -11.91
CA GLY A 173 29.58 8.74 -12.11
C GLY A 173 30.77 8.35 -13.01
N GLU A 174 31.80 9.19 -13.12
CA GLU A 174 32.79 9.24 -14.21
C GLU A 174 33.80 8.07 -14.30
N THR A 175 33.55 6.95 -13.59
CA THR A 175 34.51 5.83 -13.43
C THR A 175 35.14 5.37 -14.75
N PHE A 176 34.37 5.36 -15.85
CA PHE A 176 34.83 4.93 -17.18
C PHE A 176 34.96 6.05 -18.23
N LYS A 177 34.63 7.30 -17.89
CA LYS A 177 34.60 8.41 -18.87
C LYS A 177 35.94 8.56 -19.61
N ASN A 178 37.04 8.46 -18.87
CA ASN A 178 38.42 8.56 -19.40
C ASN A 178 39.04 7.21 -19.84
N MET A 179 38.23 6.16 -19.95
CA MET A 179 38.67 4.80 -20.32
C MET A 179 38.30 4.41 -21.74
N VAL A 180 37.61 5.27 -22.50
CA VAL A 180 37.34 5.04 -23.93
C VAL A 180 38.67 4.85 -24.68
N GLY A 181 38.76 3.77 -25.45
CA GLY A 181 39.98 3.37 -26.15
C GLY A 181 41.00 2.60 -25.30
N LYS A 182 40.73 2.37 -24.01
CA LYS A 182 41.62 1.60 -23.11
C LYS A 182 41.06 0.20 -22.82
N SER A 183 41.97 -0.72 -22.50
CA SER A 183 41.61 -2.08 -22.07
C SER A 183 40.95 -2.03 -20.70
N VAL A 184 39.75 -2.61 -20.60
CA VAL A 184 38.97 -2.75 -19.36
C VAL A 184 38.67 -4.21 -19.01
N LEU A 185 38.82 -5.12 -19.99
CA LEU A 185 38.65 -6.57 -19.85
C LEU A 185 39.78 -7.30 -20.59
N PRO A 186 39.97 -8.62 -20.38
CA PRO A 186 40.87 -9.42 -21.21
C PRO A 186 40.48 -9.32 -22.70
N THR A 187 41.47 -9.39 -23.58
CA THR A 187 41.29 -9.14 -25.02
C THR A 187 40.36 -10.13 -25.73
N SER A 188 40.04 -11.27 -25.11
CA SER A 188 39.08 -12.23 -25.65
C SER A 188 37.63 -11.82 -25.42
N PHE A 189 37.34 -10.88 -24.51
CA PHE A 189 35.98 -10.54 -24.11
C PHE A 189 35.35 -9.45 -24.96
N GLN A 190 34.06 -9.63 -25.23
CA GLN A 190 33.16 -8.65 -25.84
C GLN A 190 32.02 -8.35 -24.87
N VAL A 191 31.58 -7.10 -24.82
CA VAL A 191 30.36 -6.71 -24.11
C VAL A 191 29.56 -5.77 -24.99
N PHE A 192 28.29 -6.07 -25.20
CA PHE A 192 27.40 -5.21 -25.97
C PHE A 192 26.01 -5.16 -25.37
N CYS A 193 25.29 -4.07 -25.64
CA CYS A 193 23.88 -3.94 -25.30
C CYS A 193 23.06 -3.88 -26.59
N ASP A 194 22.12 -4.82 -26.77
CA ASP A 194 21.34 -4.91 -28.01
C ASP A 194 19.83 -5.02 -27.76
N PRO A 195 19.10 -3.90 -27.81
CA PRO A 195 17.65 -3.89 -27.62
C PRO A 195 16.89 -4.58 -28.75
N THR A 196 17.54 -4.85 -29.90
CA THR A 196 16.90 -5.48 -31.05
C THR A 196 16.95 -7.00 -30.99
N LEU A 197 17.72 -7.59 -30.07
CA LEU A 197 17.73 -9.03 -29.83
C LEU A 197 16.44 -9.48 -29.17
N ARG A 198 15.69 -10.33 -29.88
CA ARG A 198 14.49 -10.97 -29.37
C ARG A 198 14.77 -12.33 -28.74
N ASN A 199 15.76 -13.06 -29.24
CA ASN A 199 16.20 -14.35 -28.71
C ASN A 199 17.73 -14.43 -28.75
N TYR A 200 18.34 -15.02 -27.71
CA TYR A 200 19.77 -15.28 -27.66
C TYR A 200 20.04 -16.59 -26.90
N ALA A 201 20.90 -17.44 -27.44
CA ALA A 201 21.23 -18.76 -26.88
C ALA A 201 19.99 -19.61 -26.52
N GLY A 202 18.94 -19.55 -27.35
CA GLY A 202 17.69 -20.28 -27.15
C GLY A 202 16.76 -19.68 -26.08
N THR A 203 17.04 -18.48 -25.57
CA THR A 203 16.25 -17.79 -24.54
C THR A 203 15.65 -16.49 -25.09
N ASP A 204 14.38 -16.23 -24.79
CA ASP A 204 13.73 -14.96 -25.11
C ASP A 204 14.28 -13.81 -24.25
N MET A 205 14.48 -12.66 -24.88
CA MET A 205 15.20 -11.52 -24.31
C MET A 205 14.23 -10.44 -23.83
N ASN A 206 14.01 -10.37 -22.52
CA ASN A 206 13.08 -9.42 -21.90
C ASN A 206 13.42 -7.95 -22.19
N GLY A 207 14.69 -7.60 -22.40
CA GLY A 207 15.10 -6.23 -22.73
C GLY A 207 14.79 -5.76 -24.16
N TYR A 208 14.06 -6.53 -24.97
CA TYR A 208 13.73 -6.20 -26.37
C TYR A 208 12.82 -4.97 -26.56
N TYR A 209 13.17 -4.08 -27.50
CA TYR A 209 12.32 -3.01 -28.03
C TYR A 209 12.86 -2.47 -29.37
N LEU A 210 12.00 -1.82 -30.15
CA LEU A 210 12.37 -1.22 -31.45
C LEU A 210 12.64 0.27 -31.36
N TYR A 211 11.88 0.97 -30.51
CA TYR A 211 12.02 2.40 -30.24
C TYR A 211 12.09 2.62 -28.73
N ASP A 212 12.99 3.49 -28.30
CA ASP A 212 13.11 3.82 -26.88
C ASP A 212 11.98 4.77 -26.42
N SER A 213 12.00 5.17 -25.15
CA SER A 213 10.98 6.04 -24.55
C SER A 213 11.05 7.49 -25.03
N GLU A 214 12.06 7.86 -25.82
CA GLU A 214 12.22 9.19 -26.43
C GLU A 214 11.87 9.18 -27.93
N GLY A 215 11.47 8.00 -28.47
CA GLY A 215 11.13 7.80 -29.87
C GLY A 215 12.34 7.57 -30.77
N VAL A 216 13.53 7.29 -30.21
CA VAL A 216 14.75 7.03 -30.98
C VAL A 216 14.81 5.54 -31.33
N LYS A 217 15.12 5.24 -32.59
CA LYS A 217 15.27 3.86 -33.06
C LYS A 217 16.40 3.15 -32.33
N ALA A 218 16.05 2.02 -31.71
CA ALA A 218 16.95 1.23 -30.91
C ALA A 218 17.99 0.50 -31.79
N ARG A 219 19.22 0.38 -31.30
CA ARG A 219 20.30 -0.32 -32.03
C ARG A 219 21.28 -0.98 -31.07
N ARG A 220 21.98 -2.01 -31.56
CA ARG A 220 23.14 -2.59 -30.87
C ARG A 220 24.22 -1.54 -30.61
N VAL A 221 24.79 -1.57 -29.41
CA VAL A 221 25.96 -0.78 -29.02
C VAL A 221 27.04 -1.73 -28.53
N ASP A 222 28.15 -1.82 -29.27
CA ASP A 222 29.33 -2.55 -28.83
C ASP A 222 30.10 -1.72 -27.79
N ASN A 223 29.81 -1.96 -26.51
CA ASN A 223 30.43 -1.23 -25.42
C ASN A 223 31.91 -1.61 -25.25
N VAL A 224 32.24 -2.90 -25.31
CA VAL A 224 33.62 -3.41 -25.23
C VAL A 224 33.91 -4.31 -26.43
N VAL A 225 35.00 -3.99 -27.13
CA VAL A 225 35.51 -4.77 -28.26
C VAL A 225 36.96 -5.17 -28.01
N ASP A 226 37.24 -6.47 -28.02
CA ASP A 226 38.52 -7.11 -27.74
C ASP A 226 39.14 -6.58 -26.44
N GLY A 227 38.33 -6.59 -25.38
CA GLY A 227 38.69 -6.07 -24.06
C GLY A 227 38.75 -4.55 -23.94
N THR A 228 38.57 -3.79 -25.03
CA THR A 228 38.71 -2.33 -25.07
C THR A 228 37.35 -1.61 -25.00
N LEU A 229 37.18 -0.65 -24.09
CA LEU A 229 35.96 0.17 -24.01
C LEU A 229 35.84 1.09 -25.24
N ARG A 230 34.70 1.06 -25.93
CA ARG A 230 34.44 1.79 -27.18
C ARG A 230 33.31 2.80 -27.07
N SER A 231 32.23 2.47 -26.35
CA SER A 231 31.01 3.29 -26.35
C SER A 231 30.22 3.18 -25.06
N PHE A 232 29.40 4.21 -24.82
CA PHE A 232 28.37 4.26 -23.77
C PHE A 232 26.97 4.06 -24.35
N LEU A 233 26.01 3.77 -23.48
CA LEU A 233 24.58 3.84 -23.76
C LEU A 233 24.13 5.29 -23.59
N VAL A 234 23.46 5.86 -24.58
CA VAL A 234 23.22 7.31 -24.64
C VAL A 234 21.77 7.56 -25.03
N ASN A 235 21.05 8.27 -24.17
CA ASN A 235 19.73 8.84 -24.44
C ASN A 235 19.89 10.21 -25.11
N ARG A 236 18.82 10.99 -25.23
CA ARG A 236 18.89 12.33 -25.85
C ARG A 236 19.60 13.38 -25.00
N VAL A 237 20.08 13.05 -23.80
CA VAL A 237 21.06 13.82 -23.04
C VAL A 237 22.47 13.31 -23.39
N PRO A 238 23.16 13.90 -24.37
CA PRO A 238 24.40 13.35 -24.93
C PRO A 238 25.59 13.55 -23.99
N LEU A 239 26.65 12.76 -24.19
CA LEU A 239 27.92 12.86 -23.48
C LEU A 239 29.01 13.44 -24.39
N ASP A 240 30.04 14.10 -23.85
CA ASP A 240 31.19 14.53 -24.65
C ASP A 240 31.82 13.35 -25.42
N GLY A 241 32.10 13.55 -26.72
CA GLY A 241 32.49 12.49 -27.65
C GLY A 241 31.35 11.58 -28.16
N PHE A 242 30.14 11.67 -27.61
CA PHE A 242 28.95 10.90 -27.98
C PHE A 242 27.72 11.82 -28.15
N PRO A 243 27.68 12.64 -29.23
CA PRO A 243 26.75 13.76 -29.35
C PRO A 243 25.30 13.38 -29.69
N GLN A 244 25.01 12.09 -29.89
CA GLN A 244 23.69 11.61 -30.35
C GLN A 244 23.23 10.40 -29.53
N SER A 245 21.93 10.34 -29.28
CA SER A 245 21.29 9.14 -28.73
C SER A 245 21.58 7.91 -29.58
N ASN A 246 21.75 6.77 -28.93
CA ASN A 246 21.85 5.47 -29.57
C ASN A 246 20.65 4.57 -29.25
N GLY A 247 19.50 5.17 -28.91
CA GLY A 247 18.24 4.48 -28.70
C GLY A 247 18.20 3.71 -27.39
N HIS A 248 18.78 4.28 -26.33
CA HIS A 248 18.81 3.70 -24.99
C HIS A 248 18.16 4.61 -23.92
N GLY A 249 17.35 5.61 -24.33
CA GLY A 249 16.57 6.45 -23.44
C GLY A 249 15.31 5.74 -22.96
N ARG A 250 15.32 5.13 -21.77
CA ARG A 250 14.20 4.31 -21.27
C ARG A 250 13.61 4.85 -19.97
N ALA A 251 12.30 4.76 -19.86
CA ALA A 251 11.53 5.03 -18.65
C ALA A 251 10.38 4.03 -18.48
N SER A 252 9.81 4.01 -17.28
CA SER A 252 8.54 3.33 -16.97
C SER A 252 7.52 4.32 -16.42
N GLY A 253 6.26 4.21 -16.81
CA GLY A 253 5.20 5.12 -16.37
C GLY A 253 5.39 6.54 -16.91
N GLY A 254 5.09 7.54 -16.09
CA GLY A 254 5.27 8.97 -16.44
C GLY A 254 6.62 9.56 -16.06
N ASN A 255 7.65 8.74 -15.84
CA ASN A 255 9.00 9.21 -15.49
C ASN A 255 9.77 9.71 -16.72
N ASP A 256 10.76 10.58 -16.48
CA ASP A 256 11.66 11.05 -17.53
C ASP A 256 12.61 9.93 -18.01
N PRO A 257 12.83 9.79 -19.33
CA PRO A 257 13.79 8.83 -19.87
C PRO A 257 15.24 9.19 -19.53
N VAL A 258 16.02 8.17 -19.16
CA VAL A 258 17.47 8.27 -18.98
C VAL A 258 18.18 7.16 -19.76
N SER A 259 19.50 7.23 -19.87
CA SER A 259 20.26 6.15 -20.53
C SER A 259 20.15 4.87 -19.71
N ARG A 260 19.66 3.78 -20.30
CA ARG A 260 19.42 2.52 -19.59
C ARG A 260 19.87 1.31 -20.39
N GLN A 261 20.28 0.28 -19.68
CA GLN A 261 20.55 -1.04 -20.24
C GLN A 261 19.29 -1.67 -20.89
N SER A 262 19.50 -2.56 -21.84
CA SER A 262 18.48 -3.37 -22.53
C SER A 262 18.77 -4.87 -22.36
N ASN A 263 19.33 -5.51 -23.39
CA ASN A 263 19.88 -6.85 -23.36
C ASN A 263 21.41 -6.75 -23.30
N LEU A 264 21.98 -6.87 -22.11
CA LEU A 264 23.43 -6.91 -21.92
C LEU A 264 23.94 -8.32 -22.25
N VAL A 265 24.84 -8.42 -23.21
CA VAL A 265 25.44 -9.70 -23.63
C VAL A 265 26.95 -9.64 -23.47
N VAL A 266 27.51 -10.67 -22.85
CA VAL A 266 28.94 -10.89 -22.69
C VAL A 266 29.34 -12.13 -23.48
N GLU A 267 30.40 -12.03 -24.27
CA GLU A 267 30.96 -13.13 -25.05
C GLU A 267 32.46 -13.25 -24.84
N THR A 268 33.01 -14.43 -25.11
CA THR A 268 34.47 -14.66 -25.18
C THR A 268 34.83 -15.36 -26.49
N LYS A 269 35.87 -14.88 -27.16
CA LYS A 269 36.44 -15.51 -28.36
C LYS A 269 37.34 -16.70 -28.05
N ALA A 270 37.73 -16.87 -26.79
CA ALA A 270 38.56 -17.98 -26.30
C ALA A 270 37.85 -18.68 -25.13
N PRO A 271 36.77 -19.43 -25.41
CA PRO A 271 35.99 -20.08 -24.37
C PRO A 271 36.69 -21.30 -23.76
N TYR A 272 36.38 -21.58 -22.51
CA TYR A 272 36.82 -22.78 -21.78
C TYR A 272 35.61 -23.62 -21.35
N THR A 273 35.77 -24.93 -21.27
CA THR A 273 34.73 -25.79 -20.70
C THR A 273 34.63 -25.59 -19.18
N ASP A 274 33.48 -25.91 -18.58
CA ASP A 274 33.30 -25.85 -17.13
C ASP A 274 34.36 -26.65 -16.36
N ALA A 275 34.80 -27.78 -16.92
CA ALA A 275 35.87 -28.61 -16.34
C ALA A 275 37.22 -27.87 -16.35
N GLN A 276 37.55 -27.16 -17.43
CA GLN A 276 38.76 -26.35 -17.53
C GLN A 276 38.71 -25.15 -16.56
N LEU A 277 37.58 -24.46 -16.47
CA LEU A 277 37.39 -23.37 -15.50
C LEU A 277 37.57 -23.87 -14.06
N ARG A 278 36.99 -25.03 -13.72
CA ARG A 278 37.18 -25.67 -12.41
C ARG A 278 38.64 -26.03 -12.12
N GLN A 279 39.40 -26.47 -13.13
CA GLN A 279 40.84 -26.71 -12.98
C GLN A 279 41.62 -25.40 -12.76
N MET A 280 41.25 -24.31 -13.44
CA MET A 280 41.83 -22.97 -13.19
C MET A 280 41.56 -22.51 -11.76
N LEU A 281 40.32 -22.64 -11.29
CA LEU A 281 39.91 -22.31 -9.92
C LEU A 281 40.76 -23.04 -8.89
N ARG A 282 40.92 -24.36 -9.04
CA ARG A 282 41.72 -25.18 -8.10
C ARG A 282 43.20 -24.81 -8.13
N ARG A 283 43.77 -24.56 -9.32
CA ARG A 283 45.17 -24.14 -9.46
C ARG A 283 45.42 -22.80 -8.81
N GLU A 284 44.53 -21.82 -9.04
CA GLU A 284 44.67 -20.49 -8.46
C GLU A 284 44.44 -20.51 -6.94
N ALA A 285 43.45 -21.27 -6.45
CA ALA A 285 43.22 -21.43 -5.02
C ALA A 285 44.45 -22.05 -4.33
N LYS A 286 45.04 -23.09 -4.93
CA LYS A 286 46.28 -23.71 -4.44
C LYS A 286 47.44 -22.71 -4.43
N LYS A 287 47.60 -21.92 -5.50
CA LYS A 287 48.63 -20.88 -5.62
C LYS A 287 48.49 -19.81 -4.52
N GLN A 288 47.26 -19.45 -4.17
CA GLN A 288 46.95 -18.47 -3.12
C GLN A 288 46.93 -19.09 -1.70
N GLY A 289 47.31 -20.37 -1.54
CA GLY A 289 47.31 -21.05 -0.24
C GLY A 289 45.90 -21.28 0.34
N LYS A 290 44.87 -21.31 -0.50
CA LYS A 290 43.47 -21.53 -0.10
C LYS A 290 43.10 -23.01 -0.23
N GLU A 291 42.32 -23.52 0.73
CA GLU A 291 41.79 -24.89 0.68
C GLU A 291 40.74 -25.07 -0.43
N TYR A 292 40.06 -23.98 -0.81
CA TYR A 292 39.00 -23.99 -1.81
C TYR A 292 38.92 -22.64 -2.54
N GLY A 293 38.31 -22.69 -3.74
CA GLY A 293 37.73 -21.55 -4.43
C GLY A 293 36.20 -21.57 -4.33
N TYR A 294 35.53 -20.49 -4.72
CA TYR A 294 34.06 -20.46 -4.76
C TYR A 294 33.47 -20.70 -6.14
N TYR A 295 32.30 -21.32 -6.19
CA TYR A 295 31.43 -21.37 -7.36
C TYR A 295 30.07 -20.78 -7.01
N PHE A 296 29.75 -19.62 -7.59
CA PHE A 296 28.48 -18.93 -7.44
C PHE A 296 27.51 -19.48 -8.48
N ARG A 297 26.59 -20.34 -8.04
CA ARG A 297 25.64 -21.00 -8.94
C ARG A 297 24.44 -20.10 -9.23
N THR A 298 23.85 -19.51 -8.19
CA THR A 298 22.57 -18.80 -8.28
C THR A 298 22.63 -17.48 -7.52
N VAL A 299 22.08 -16.43 -8.12
CA VAL A 299 21.92 -15.09 -7.57
C VAL A 299 20.47 -14.65 -7.72
N THR A 300 19.98 -13.78 -6.84
CA THR A 300 18.62 -13.24 -6.89
C THR A 300 18.59 -11.81 -7.42
N SER A 301 19.54 -10.98 -7.01
CA SER A 301 19.60 -9.56 -7.35
C SER A 301 20.99 -8.99 -7.07
N GLY A 302 21.16 -7.71 -7.38
CA GLY A 302 22.30 -6.90 -6.97
C GLY A 302 21.91 -5.43 -6.89
N TYR A 303 22.87 -4.61 -6.47
CA TYR A 303 22.81 -3.16 -6.60
C TYR A 303 24.22 -2.60 -6.77
N THR A 304 24.33 -1.40 -7.33
CA THR A 304 25.58 -0.67 -7.41
C THR A 304 25.40 0.80 -7.05
N MET A 305 26.44 1.36 -6.43
CA MET A 305 26.59 2.79 -6.21
C MET A 305 27.69 3.30 -7.13
N THR A 306 27.37 4.29 -7.97
CA THR A 306 28.21 4.76 -9.07
C THR A 306 29.10 5.96 -8.74
N GLY A 307 29.07 6.46 -7.50
CA GLY A 307 29.76 7.68 -7.10
C GLY A 307 28.93 8.96 -7.24
N GLU A 308 27.77 8.87 -7.91
CA GLU A 308 26.81 9.95 -8.07
C GLU A 308 26.30 10.45 -6.70
N GLY A 309 26.10 11.76 -6.57
CA GLY A 309 25.64 12.38 -5.32
C GLY A 309 26.61 12.24 -4.12
N GLY A 310 27.88 11.92 -4.36
CA GLY A 310 28.88 11.70 -3.31
C GLY A 310 28.84 10.30 -2.69
N SER A 311 28.16 9.35 -3.32
CA SER A 311 28.14 7.95 -2.89
C SER A 311 29.50 7.27 -3.02
N ILE A 312 29.71 6.18 -2.29
CA ILE A 312 30.92 5.36 -2.43
C ILE A 312 30.78 4.52 -3.70
N ASN A 313 31.86 4.41 -4.48
CA ASN A 313 31.89 3.51 -5.63
C ASN A 313 31.95 2.04 -5.21
N SER A 314 30.80 1.36 -5.19
CA SER A 314 30.69 -0.02 -4.71
C SER A 314 29.62 -0.81 -5.46
N PHE A 315 29.62 -2.13 -5.28
CA PHE A 315 28.54 -2.98 -5.72
C PHE A 315 28.28 -4.09 -4.70
N ASN A 316 27.09 -4.66 -4.79
CA ASN A 316 26.70 -5.86 -4.07
C ASN A 316 25.93 -6.78 -5.00
N VAL A 317 26.27 -8.06 -4.99
CA VAL A 317 25.44 -9.11 -5.60
C VAL A 317 25.00 -10.06 -4.49
N THR A 318 23.75 -10.51 -4.56
CA THR A 318 23.11 -11.39 -3.57
C THR A 318 23.05 -12.82 -4.10
N PRO A 319 24.08 -13.65 -3.84
CA PRO A 319 24.03 -15.06 -4.15
C PRO A 319 23.22 -15.83 -3.11
N VAL A 320 22.50 -16.84 -3.58
CA VAL A 320 21.68 -17.74 -2.74
C VAL A 320 22.19 -19.17 -2.75
N GLU A 321 23.02 -19.54 -3.74
CA GLU A 321 23.70 -20.84 -3.76
C GLU A 321 25.16 -20.68 -4.17
N VAL A 322 26.05 -21.01 -3.23
CA VAL A 322 27.50 -20.93 -3.39
C VAL A 322 28.14 -22.24 -2.96
N TYR A 323 29.09 -22.74 -3.72
CA TYR A 323 29.81 -23.97 -3.42
C TYR A 323 31.29 -23.71 -3.17
N ARG A 324 31.85 -24.34 -2.13
CA ARG A 324 33.30 -24.49 -1.98
C ARG A 324 33.77 -25.60 -2.91
N VAL A 325 34.67 -25.25 -3.82
CA VAL A 325 35.34 -26.19 -4.72
C VAL A 325 36.75 -26.43 -4.17
N PHE A 326 36.94 -27.59 -3.54
CA PHE A 326 38.19 -27.90 -2.86
C PHE A 326 39.33 -28.21 -3.81
N VAL A 327 40.55 -27.78 -3.44
CA VAL A 327 41.75 -28.00 -4.26
C VAL A 327 42.19 -29.46 -4.29
N ASP A 328 41.81 -30.24 -3.29
CA ASP A 328 42.29 -31.61 -3.04
C ASP A 328 41.50 -32.71 -3.77
N GLY A 329 40.36 -32.39 -4.39
CA GLY A 329 39.55 -33.40 -5.07
C GLY A 329 38.21 -33.72 -4.42
N ARG A 330 37.99 -33.39 -3.14
CA ARG A 330 36.77 -33.79 -2.44
C ARG A 330 35.50 -33.14 -3.06
N PRO A 331 34.32 -33.72 -2.84
CA PRO A 331 33.05 -33.17 -3.35
C PRO A 331 32.85 -31.71 -2.94
N ASP A 332 32.22 -30.95 -3.83
CA ASP A 332 31.88 -29.56 -3.55
C ASP A 332 30.94 -29.46 -2.34
N GLU A 333 31.17 -28.46 -1.48
CA GLU A 333 30.34 -28.21 -0.29
C GLU A 333 29.47 -26.97 -0.51
N LEU A 334 28.14 -27.13 -0.44
CA LEU A 334 27.19 -26.01 -0.47
C LEU A 334 27.35 -25.18 0.81
N VAL A 335 27.44 -23.86 0.67
CA VAL A 335 27.47 -22.90 1.77
C VAL A 335 26.39 -21.84 1.56
N ARG A 336 25.96 -21.21 2.65
CA ARG A 336 24.96 -20.13 2.65
C ARG A 336 25.45 -18.86 3.34
N GLY A 337 24.68 -17.78 3.21
CA GLY A 337 24.97 -16.51 3.87
C GLY A 337 26.17 -15.77 3.28
N VAL A 338 26.34 -15.85 1.96
CA VAL A 338 27.40 -15.16 1.22
C VAL A 338 26.83 -13.88 0.61
N SER A 339 27.56 -12.77 0.71
CA SER A 339 27.30 -11.55 -0.05
C SER A 339 28.55 -11.17 -0.81
N LEU A 340 28.44 -11.02 -2.13
CA LEU A 340 29.56 -10.66 -2.99
C LEU A 340 29.65 -9.13 -3.07
N ILE A 341 30.76 -8.57 -2.62
CA ILE A 341 30.98 -7.14 -2.51
C ILE A 341 32.28 -6.73 -3.20
N GLY A 342 32.43 -5.45 -3.45
CA GLY A 342 33.72 -4.89 -3.81
C GLY A 342 33.60 -3.56 -4.51
N THR A 343 34.74 -3.12 -5.05
CA THR A 343 34.80 -1.99 -5.98
C THR A 343 34.88 -2.52 -7.42
N PRO A 344 34.16 -1.90 -8.36
CA PRO A 344 34.10 -2.38 -9.74
C PRO A 344 35.49 -2.50 -10.40
N LEU A 345 36.31 -1.45 -10.33
CA LEU A 345 37.63 -1.41 -10.98
C LEU A 345 38.56 -2.53 -10.50
N SER A 346 38.55 -2.81 -9.20
CA SER A 346 39.31 -3.92 -8.62
C SER A 346 38.84 -5.26 -9.21
N MET A 347 37.53 -5.51 -9.19
CA MET A 347 36.97 -6.76 -9.66
C MET A 347 37.16 -7.01 -11.16
N PHE A 348 37.11 -5.98 -12.00
CA PHE A 348 37.39 -6.11 -13.44
C PHE A 348 38.78 -6.66 -13.71
N SER A 349 39.79 -6.17 -12.99
CA SER A 349 41.18 -6.60 -13.18
C SER A 349 41.40 -8.09 -12.88
N HIS A 350 40.46 -8.73 -12.17
CA HIS A 350 40.53 -10.12 -11.78
C HIS A 350 39.80 -11.08 -12.73
N ILE A 351 39.06 -10.60 -13.74
CA ILE A 351 38.43 -11.48 -14.74
C ILE A 351 39.52 -12.06 -15.65
N GLN A 352 39.62 -13.39 -15.72
CA GLN A 352 40.72 -14.07 -16.45
C GLN A 352 40.23 -14.90 -17.64
N ALA A 353 39.09 -15.57 -17.51
CA ALA A 353 38.61 -16.52 -18.52
C ALA A 353 37.08 -16.60 -18.52
N GLY A 354 36.51 -16.95 -19.67
CA GLY A 354 35.08 -17.16 -19.87
C GLY A 354 34.77 -18.57 -20.38
N GLY A 355 33.58 -19.04 -20.08
CA GLY A 355 33.05 -20.35 -20.46
C GLY A 355 32.57 -20.44 -21.91
N ASP A 356 32.26 -21.66 -22.35
CA ASP A 356 31.74 -21.97 -23.70
C ASP A 356 30.20 -21.93 -23.82
N LYS A 357 29.50 -21.77 -22.69
CA LYS A 357 28.03 -21.77 -22.65
C LYS A 357 27.49 -20.47 -22.05
N PRO A 358 26.92 -19.57 -22.87
CA PRO A 358 26.17 -18.43 -22.36
C PRO A 358 24.87 -18.90 -21.70
N SER A 359 24.48 -18.21 -20.63
CA SER A 359 23.20 -18.40 -19.95
C SER A 359 22.67 -17.05 -19.50
N THR A 360 21.35 -16.99 -19.32
CA THR A 360 20.61 -15.75 -19.23
C THR A 360 19.98 -15.57 -17.85
N PHE A 361 20.09 -14.37 -17.32
CA PHE A 361 19.30 -13.87 -16.21
C PHE A 361 18.27 -12.87 -16.76
N THR A 362 16.98 -13.14 -16.51
CA THR A 362 15.87 -12.25 -16.89
C THR A 362 15.42 -11.46 -15.67
N GLY A 363 15.36 -10.14 -15.80
CA GLY A 363 15.07 -9.27 -14.67
C GLY A 363 14.36 -7.98 -15.04
N ILE A 364 14.15 -7.16 -14.01
CA ILE A 364 13.66 -5.79 -14.12
C ILE A 364 14.66 -4.92 -13.37
N CYS A 365 15.16 -3.89 -14.03
CA CYS A 365 16.19 -3.00 -13.50
C CYS A 365 15.54 -1.70 -13.02
N GLY A 366 15.81 -1.31 -11.76
CA GLY A 366 15.36 -0.04 -11.19
C GLY A 366 16.41 1.06 -11.35
N ALA A 367 15.99 2.26 -11.72
CA ALA A 367 16.78 3.48 -11.67
C ALA A 367 15.83 4.70 -11.50
N GLU A 368 16.36 5.91 -11.57
CA GLU A 368 15.60 7.17 -11.51
C GLU A 368 14.49 7.29 -12.57
N SER A 369 14.61 6.62 -13.73
CA SER A 369 13.55 6.55 -14.74
C SER A 369 12.49 5.46 -14.48
N GLY A 370 12.59 4.79 -13.32
CA GLY A 370 11.74 3.68 -12.90
C GLY A 370 12.26 2.30 -13.30
N TRP A 371 11.33 1.33 -13.34
CA TRP A 371 11.60 -0.11 -13.48
C TRP A 371 11.42 -0.57 -14.93
N VAL A 372 12.52 -0.91 -15.60
CA VAL A 372 12.51 -1.31 -17.02
C VAL A 372 12.92 -2.78 -17.18
N PRO A 373 12.29 -3.53 -18.11
CA PRO A 373 12.66 -4.93 -18.35
C PRO A 373 14.06 -5.02 -18.96
N VAL A 374 14.88 -5.92 -18.44
CA VAL A 374 16.26 -6.16 -18.90
C VAL A 374 16.57 -7.63 -18.96
N THR A 375 17.60 -7.97 -19.72
CA THR A 375 18.19 -9.30 -19.74
C THR A 375 19.70 -9.18 -19.68
N ALA A 376 20.35 -10.03 -18.88
CA ALA A 376 21.80 -10.14 -18.85
C ALA A 376 22.20 -11.58 -19.21
N SER A 377 22.91 -11.73 -20.32
CA SER A 377 23.40 -13.02 -20.82
C SER A 377 24.92 -13.04 -20.78
N SER A 378 25.50 -14.04 -20.11
CA SER A 378 26.94 -14.17 -19.97
C SER A 378 27.34 -15.65 -19.92
N PRO A 379 28.53 -16.03 -20.39
CA PRO A 379 29.12 -17.32 -20.02
C PRO A 379 29.50 -17.34 -18.55
N SER A 380 29.77 -18.54 -18.02
CA SER A 380 30.47 -18.63 -16.73
C SER A 380 31.81 -17.88 -16.81
N ILE A 381 32.21 -17.17 -15.78
CA ILE A 381 33.52 -16.50 -15.75
C ILE A 381 34.37 -17.01 -14.61
N PHE A 382 35.68 -17.11 -14.84
CA PHE A 382 36.68 -17.33 -13.82
C PHE A 382 37.33 -16.01 -13.43
N VAL A 383 37.28 -15.71 -12.14
CA VAL A 383 37.87 -14.53 -11.51
C VAL A 383 38.95 -14.98 -10.53
N SER A 384 40.14 -14.39 -10.64
CA SER A 384 41.29 -14.77 -9.81
C SER A 384 41.14 -14.30 -8.36
N GLN A 385 40.31 -13.29 -8.12
CA GLN A 385 40.00 -12.80 -6.78
C GLN A 385 38.62 -12.17 -6.73
N ILE A 386 37.87 -12.50 -5.69
CA ILE A 386 36.65 -11.82 -5.26
C ILE A 386 36.74 -11.52 -3.77
N GLU A 387 35.82 -10.70 -3.28
CA GLU A 387 35.61 -10.46 -1.86
C GLU A 387 34.17 -10.78 -1.48
N THR A 388 33.99 -11.59 -0.43
CA THR A 388 32.68 -11.86 0.14
C THR A 388 32.64 -11.52 1.60
N GLN A 389 31.53 -10.94 2.02
CA GLN A 389 31.18 -10.81 3.43
C GLN A 389 30.07 -11.77 3.80
N ARG A 390 29.87 -11.97 5.10
CA ARG A 390 28.73 -12.71 5.61
C ARG A 390 27.47 -11.88 5.40
N SER A 391 26.42 -12.49 4.86
CA SER A 391 25.10 -11.86 4.83
C SER A 391 24.67 -11.51 6.26
N PRO A 392 24.00 -10.37 6.49
CA PRO A 392 23.54 -9.98 7.82
C PRO A 392 22.79 -11.13 8.49
N LYS A 393 23.05 -11.34 9.79
CA LYS A 393 22.26 -12.31 10.55
C LYS A 393 20.87 -11.72 10.77
N ASP A 394 19.87 -12.36 10.20
CA ASP A 394 18.49 -12.06 10.58
C ASP A 394 18.26 -12.51 12.02
N ASN A 395 17.68 -11.65 12.85
CA ASN A 395 17.24 -12.01 14.21
C ASN A 395 15.90 -12.78 14.20
N ASN A 396 15.58 -13.45 13.09
CA ASN A 396 14.36 -14.22 12.97
C ASN A 396 14.46 -15.46 13.86
N ILE A 397 13.48 -15.63 14.74
CA ILE A 397 13.33 -16.85 15.51
C ILE A 397 12.67 -17.87 14.57
N PRO A 398 13.20 -19.10 14.40
CA PRO A 398 12.52 -20.13 13.64
C PRO A 398 11.12 -20.41 14.22
N PRO A 399 10.11 -20.75 13.40
CA PRO A 399 8.78 -21.07 13.89
C PRO A 399 8.82 -22.14 14.99
N ALA A 400 8.41 -21.75 16.20
CA ALA A 400 8.43 -22.63 17.37
C ALA A 400 7.30 -23.68 17.35
N LEU A 401 6.32 -23.49 16.47
CA LEU A 401 5.25 -24.43 16.21
C LEU A 401 5.40 -24.94 14.78
N ASN A 402 5.38 -26.27 14.60
CA ASN A 402 5.33 -26.86 13.27
C ASN A 402 4.09 -26.40 12.53
N ALA A 403 4.25 -26.20 11.25
CA ALA A 403 3.22 -25.63 10.42
C ALA A 403 2.10 -26.66 10.14
N PRO A 404 0.81 -26.26 10.12
CA PRO A 404 -0.32 -27.20 10.02
C PRO A 404 -0.30 -27.98 8.70
N ALA A 405 -0.49 -29.29 8.75
CA ALA A 405 -0.56 -30.13 7.56
C ALA A 405 -1.79 -29.78 6.69
N PHE A 406 -1.64 -29.88 5.37
CA PHE A 406 -2.78 -29.83 4.45
C PHE A 406 -3.55 -31.14 4.53
N THR A 407 -4.68 -31.12 5.23
CA THR A 407 -5.48 -32.32 5.47
C THR A 407 -6.50 -32.58 4.36
N GLY A 408 -6.76 -31.59 3.50
CA GLY A 408 -7.82 -31.67 2.49
C GLY A 408 -9.21 -31.77 3.12
N LYS A 409 -9.34 -31.46 4.42
CA LYS A 409 -10.60 -31.51 5.17
C LYS A 409 -11.60 -30.55 4.50
N LYS A 410 -12.53 -31.12 3.72
CA LYS A 410 -13.76 -30.43 3.33
C LYS A 410 -14.65 -30.42 4.57
N VAL A 411 -15.01 -29.24 5.06
CA VAL A 411 -15.91 -29.11 6.21
C VAL A 411 -17.34 -29.37 5.69
N THR A 412 -17.78 -30.63 5.70
CA THR A 412 -19.19 -31.01 5.51
C THR A 412 -19.88 -31.16 6.87
N VAL A 413 -21.15 -30.76 6.96
CA VAL A 413 -21.99 -30.98 8.16
C VAL A 413 -23.08 -31.99 7.81
N ASP A 414 -23.35 -32.92 8.72
CA ASP A 414 -24.51 -33.80 8.66
C ASP A 414 -25.82 -32.98 8.77
N GLY A 415 -26.75 -33.20 7.82
CA GLY A 415 -28.16 -32.82 8.00
C GLY A 415 -28.71 -31.64 7.20
N ASP A 416 -28.04 -31.16 6.14
CA ASP A 416 -28.64 -30.14 5.27
C ASP A 416 -28.29 -30.39 3.79
N ALA A 417 -29.20 -31.05 3.06
CA ALA A 417 -28.99 -31.47 1.68
C ALA A 417 -29.09 -30.33 0.65
N ASP A 418 -29.44 -29.12 1.09
CA ASP A 418 -29.74 -27.98 0.19
C ASP A 418 -28.71 -26.83 0.24
N ASN A 419 -27.68 -26.89 1.10
CA ASN A 419 -26.74 -25.77 1.25
C ASN A 419 -25.33 -26.11 0.74
N LYS A 420 -25.02 -25.71 -0.49
CA LYS A 420 -23.68 -25.77 -1.08
C LYS A 420 -22.71 -24.93 -0.22
N ASP A 421 -21.70 -25.57 0.36
CA ASP A 421 -20.49 -24.98 0.97
C ASP A 421 -20.72 -23.87 2.03
N ASN A 422 -20.86 -24.24 3.31
CA ASN A 422 -20.94 -23.26 4.40
C ASN A 422 -19.57 -22.57 4.65
N VAL A 423 -19.35 -21.46 3.93
CA VAL A 423 -18.20 -20.54 4.05
C VAL A 423 -17.95 -20.13 5.51
N ASP A 424 -19.01 -19.82 6.26
CA ASP A 424 -18.91 -19.34 7.63
C ASP A 424 -18.30 -20.42 8.55
N ASN A 425 -18.75 -21.67 8.40
CA ASN A 425 -18.21 -22.81 9.15
C ASN A 425 -16.74 -23.05 8.82
N THR A 426 -16.36 -22.97 7.54
CA THR A 426 -14.97 -23.13 7.11
C THR A 426 -14.05 -22.12 7.81
N ILE A 427 -14.47 -20.85 7.84
CA ILE A 427 -13.73 -19.76 8.47
C ILE A 427 -13.65 -19.96 9.99
N PHE A 428 -14.79 -20.14 10.66
CA PHE A 428 -14.81 -20.29 12.12
C PHE A 428 -14.05 -21.54 12.60
N SER A 429 -14.15 -22.67 11.88
CA SER A 429 -13.40 -23.88 12.21
C SER A 429 -11.89 -23.66 12.07
N ALA A 430 -11.44 -23.05 10.97
CA ALA A 430 -10.02 -22.75 10.78
C ALA A 430 -9.48 -21.82 11.89
N MET A 431 -10.25 -20.78 12.23
CA MET A 431 -9.88 -19.84 13.30
C MET A 431 -9.76 -20.55 14.65
N LYS A 432 -10.76 -21.33 15.04
CA LYS A 432 -10.78 -22.03 16.35
C LYS A 432 -9.68 -23.06 16.47
N ASP A 433 -9.48 -23.89 15.44
CA ASP A 433 -8.50 -24.97 15.47
C ASP A 433 -7.07 -24.43 15.55
N GLU A 434 -6.73 -23.39 14.79
CA GLU A 434 -5.38 -22.81 14.84
C GLU A 434 -5.16 -21.93 16.08
N MET A 435 -6.21 -21.30 16.61
CA MET A 435 -6.15 -20.58 17.88
C MET A 435 -5.87 -21.52 19.05
N GLY A 436 -6.53 -22.69 19.07
CA GLY A 436 -6.24 -23.75 20.05
C GLY A 436 -4.77 -24.15 20.04
N ARG A 437 -4.22 -24.48 18.85
CA ARG A 437 -2.79 -24.83 18.71
C ARG A 437 -1.85 -23.71 19.16
N THR A 438 -2.20 -22.46 18.89
CA THR A 438 -1.41 -21.30 19.29
C THR A 438 -1.34 -21.19 20.82
N LEU A 439 -2.47 -21.31 21.51
CA LEU A 439 -2.49 -21.24 22.97
C LEU A 439 -1.82 -22.46 23.62
N ASP A 440 -2.06 -23.66 23.09
CA ASP A 440 -1.60 -24.90 23.68
C ASP A 440 -0.10 -25.13 23.48
N SER A 441 0.41 -24.89 22.26
CA SER A 441 1.70 -25.42 21.81
C SER A 441 2.75 -24.37 21.44
N LEU A 442 2.38 -23.11 21.17
CA LEU A 442 3.36 -22.10 20.76
C LEU A 442 4.22 -21.65 21.95
N ARG A 443 5.48 -22.08 22.00
CA ARG A 443 6.42 -21.77 23.08
C ARG A 443 7.83 -21.57 22.54
N VAL A 444 8.47 -20.43 22.83
CA VAL A 444 9.91 -20.24 22.62
C VAL A 444 10.62 -20.36 23.97
N GLN A 445 11.78 -21.03 24.00
CA GLN A 445 12.54 -21.20 25.23
C GLN A 445 12.90 -19.84 25.85
N GLY A 446 12.59 -19.67 27.15
CA GLY A 446 12.85 -18.44 27.88
C GLY A 446 11.78 -17.34 27.71
N ALA A 447 10.75 -17.57 26.89
CA ALA A 447 9.64 -16.63 26.69
C ALA A 447 8.33 -17.13 27.35
N PRO A 448 7.45 -16.22 27.83
CA PRO A 448 6.14 -16.59 28.38
C PRO A 448 5.22 -17.26 27.35
N ALA A 449 4.29 -18.08 27.83
CA ALA A 449 3.21 -18.64 27.01
C ALA A 449 2.17 -17.57 26.63
N PRO A 450 1.53 -17.67 25.44
CA PRO A 450 0.30 -16.95 25.15
C PRO A 450 -0.78 -17.25 26.18
N PHE A 451 -1.45 -16.22 26.70
CA PHE A 451 -2.61 -16.39 27.58
C PHE A 451 -3.94 -16.05 26.89
N TRP A 452 -3.88 -15.27 25.81
CA TRP A 452 -5.05 -14.84 25.05
C TRP A 452 -4.71 -14.71 23.57
N ALA A 453 -5.66 -15.07 22.71
CA ALA A 453 -5.54 -14.92 21.27
C ALA A 453 -6.88 -14.48 20.65
N GLY A 454 -6.81 -13.68 19.60
CA GLY A 454 -7.97 -13.23 18.84
C GLY A 454 -7.66 -13.17 17.36
N TYR A 455 -8.49 -13.81 16.56
CA TYR A 455 -8.37 -13.86 15.12
C TYR A 455 -9.51 -13.08 14.47
N ILE A 456 -9.20 -12.42 13.35
CA ILE A 456 -10.17 -11.79 12.47
C ILE A 456 -9.93 -12.30 11.05
N THR A 457 -11.00 -12.61 10.32
CA THR A 457 -10.97 -12.89 8.88
C THR A 457 -11.90 -11.91 8.20
N ASN A 458 -11.41 -11.18 7.19
CA ASN A 458 -12.24 -10.36 6.33
C ASN A 458 -12.39 -11.05 4.98
N ARG A 459 -13.62 -11.31 4.56
CA ARG A 459 -13.92 -11.75 3.21
C ARG A 459 -14.53 -10.58 2.46
N TYR A 460 -13.92 -10.12 1.38
CA TYR A 460 -14.36 -8.91 0.71
C TYR A 460 -14.17 -8.93 -0.80
N ARG A 461 -14.95 -8.10 -1.50
CA ARG A 461 -14.70 -7.71 -2.89
C ARG A 461 -14.86 -6.20 -3.02
N SER A 462 -14.11 -5.61 -3.94
CA SER A 462 -14.03 -4.16 -4.07
C SER A 462 -14.20 -3.75 -5.52
N PHE A 463 -14.76 -2.56 -5.73
CA PHE A 463 -14.87 -1.96 -7.06
C PHE A 463 -14.44 -0.50 -7.01
N THR A 464 -13.85 -0.04 -8.10
CA THR A 464 -13.53 1.37 -8.30
C THR A 464 -13.64 1.71 -9.78
N VAL A 465 -14.46 2.71 -10.08
CA VAL A 465 -14.62 3.28 -11.42
C VAL A 465 -14.40 4.77 -11.31
N THR A 466 -13.50 5.33 -12.13
CA THR A 466 -13.24 6.77 -12.21
C THR A 466 -13.53 7.26 -13.62
N GLY A 467 -14.39 8.26 -13.70
CA GLY A 467 -14.71 8.99 -14.91
C GLY A 467 -14.09 10.39 -14.91
N GLU A 468 -13.54 10.79 -16.04
CA GLU A 468 -12.93 12.11 -16.27
C GLU A 468 -13.42 12.64 -17.61
N LEU A 469 -14.15 13.76 -17.60
CA LEU A 469 -14.66 14.44 -18.80
C LEU A 469 -15.47 13.55 -19.76
N GLY A 470 -16.14 12.51 -19.24
CA GLY A 470 -16.90 11.55 -20.04
C GLY A 470 -16.12 10.30 -20.48
N GLY A 471 -14.80 10.25 -20.25
CA GLY A 471 -13.98 9.06 -20.40
C GLY A 471 -13.86 8.27 -19.09
N ILE A 472 -13.50 6.98 -19.17
CA ILE A 472 -13.12 6.17 -18.00
C ILE A 472 -11.60 6.13 -17.91
N SER A 473 -11.04 6.73 -16.87
CA SER A 473 -9.60 6.73 -16.59
C SER A 473 -9.16 5.53 -15.76
N LEU A 474 -10.07 4.94 -14.97
CA LEU A 474 -9.82 3.76 -14.15
C LEU A 474 -11.08 2.91 -14.03
N SER A 475 -10.95 1.59 -14.18
CA SER A 475 -12.02 0.64 -13.90
C SER A 475 -11.42 -0.65 -13.36
N ASN A 476 -11.41 -0.79 -12.03
CA ASN A 476 -10.87 -1.95 -11.34
C ASN A 476 -11.98 -2.67 -10.58
N PHE A 477 -11.97 -3.99 -10.67
CA PHE A 477 -12.82 -4.88 -9.91
C PHE A 477 -11.95 -5.97 -9.28
N THR A 478 -12.07 -6.11 -7.97
CA THR A 478 -11.40 -7.15 -7.21
C THR A 478 -12.43 -8.23 -6.90
N PRO A 479 -12.21 -9.50 -7.29
CA PRO A 479 -13.11 -10.59 -6.91
C PRO A 479 -13.07 -10.83 -5.40
N TRP A 480 -13.83 -11.81 -4.91
CA TRP A 480 -13.77 -12.18 -3.49
C TRP A 480 -12.34 -12.54 -3.09
N LYS A 481 -11.84 -11.84 -2.08
CA LYS A 481 -10.57 -12.06 -1.41
C LYS A 481 -10.80 -12.29 0.07
N THR A 482 -9.81 -12.91 0.70
CA THR A 482 -9.80 -13.11 2.15
C THR A 482 -8.55 -12.48 2.73
N SER A 483 -8.65 -11.73 3.82
CA SER A 483 -7.49 -11.32 4.62
C SER A 483 -7.67 -11.81 6.05
N THR A 484 -6.55 -12.13 6.71
CA THR A 484 -6.55 -12.63 8.08
C THR A 484 -5.76 -11.69 8.97
N MET A 485 -6.12 -11.63 10.24
CA MET A 485 -5.47 -10.80 11.25
C MET A 485 -5.41 -11.56 12.56
N THR A 486 -4.29 -11.43 13.26
CA THR A 486 -4.00 -12.16 14.48
C THR A 486 -3.50 -11.24 15.57
N HIS A 487 -4.10 -11.35 16.75
CA HIS A 487 -3.64 -10.72 17.98
C HIS A 487 -3.29 -11.81 18.99
N VAL A 488 -2.03 -11.84 19.43
CA VAL A 488 -1.53 -12.80 20.43
C VAL A 488 -0.98 -12.03 21.62
N LEU A 489 -1.52 -12.29 22.80
CA LEU A 489 -1.14 -11.59 24.03
C LEU A 489 -0.37 -12.52 24.98
N LEU A 490 0.70 -11.96 25.57
CA LEU A 490 1.46 -12.58 26.65
C LEU A 490 1.17 -11.88 27.98
N GLY A 491 1.44 -12.56 29.10
CA GLY A 491 1.20 -12.03 30.43
C GLY A 491 -0.17 -12.43 30.97
N ASN A 492 -1.00 -11.46 31.36
CA ASN A 492 -2.36 -11.66 31.86
C ASN A 492 -3.23 -10.41 31.66
N TYR A 493 -4.51 -10.50 32.02
CA TYR A 493 -5.46 -9.36 31.93
C TYR A 493 -4.99 -8.10 32.66
N ARG A 494 -4.26 -8.24 33.78
CA ARG A 494 -3.76 -7.09 34.53
C ARG A 494 -2.58 -6.43 33.83
N ARG A 495 -1.62 -7.22 33.34
CA ARG A 495 -0.43 -6.75 32.61
C ARG A 495 -0.15 -7.65 31.41
N ASN A 496 -0.44 -7.15 30.22
CA ASN A 496 -0.23 -7.88 28.97
C ASN A 496 0.87 -7.23 28.10
N SER A 497 1.18 -7.86 26.97
CA SER A 497 2.24 -7.45 26.03
C SER A 497 1.96 -6.18 25.24
N ASP A 498 0.72 -5.69 25.11
CA ASP A 498 0.45 -4.50 24.28
C ASP A 498 1.08 -3.24 24.89
N VAL A 499 1.85 -2.51 24.08
CA VAL A 499 2.55 -1.26 24.46
C VAL A 499 1.75 -0.08 23.94
N SER A 500 1.59 0.95 24.76
CA SER A 500 0.77 2.14 24.44
C SER A 500 -0.70 1.84 24.10
N MET A 501 -1.14 0.61 24.39
CA MET A 501 -2.50 0.07 24.19
C MET A 501 -3.01 0.24 22.74
N GLN A 502 -2.09 0.23 21.78
CA GLN A 502 -2.38 -0.12 20.39
C GLN A 502 -2.18 -1.63 20.26
N PRO A 503 -3.25 -2.41 19.98
CA PRO A 503 -3.11 -3.85 19.87
C PRO A 503 -2.16 -4.18 18.72
N LEU A 504 -1.14 -5.02 18.99
CA LEU A 504 -0.31 -5.53 17.90
C LEU A 504 -1.10 -6.58 17.13
N ILE A 505 -1.61 -6.18 15.97
CA ILE A 505 -2.36 -7.05 15.09
C ILE A 505 -1.51 -7.33 13.86
N ILE A 506 -1.16 -8.60 13.68
CA ILE A 506 -0.37 -9.07 12.55
C ILE A 506 -1.33 -9.52 11.45
N GLY A 507 -1.22 -8.90 10.27
CA GLY A 507 -1.91 -9.35 9.07
C GLY A 507 -1.28 -10.64 8.53
N GLY A 508 -2.12 -11.56 8.05
CA GLY A 508 -1.70 -12.75 7.31
C GLY A 508 -1.98 -12.62 5.82
N GLY A 509 -1.41 -13.55 5.04
CA GLY A 509 -1.59 -13.61 3.59
C GLY A 509 -3.05 -13.86 3.18
N SER A 510 -3.40 -13.38 2.00
CA SER A 510 -4.72 -13.52 1.39
C SER A 510 -4.79 -14.67 0.40
N ASP A 511 -5.71 -15.61 0.60
CA ASP A 511 -6.07 -16.59 -0.42
C ASP A 511 -7.32 -16.11 -1.17
N ASP A 512 -7.26 -16.06 -2.51
CA ASP A 512 -8.43 -15.81 -3.36
C ASP A 512 -9.41 -17.00 -3.29
N ALA A 513 -8.87 -18.22 -3.19
CA ALA A 513 -9.64 -19.43 -2.96
C ALA A 513 -9.71 -19.74 -1.46
N LEU A 514 -10.85 -19.45 -0.84
CA LEU A 514 -11.11 -19.78 0.56
C LEU A 514 -10.91 -21.29 0.81
N SER A 515 -9.98 -21.64 1.69
CA SER A 515 -9.77 -23.02 2.11
C SER A 515 -9.47 -23.10 3.61
N TYR A 516 -9.96 -24.17 4.25
CA TYR A 516 -9.69 -24.43 5.66
C TYR A 516 -8.18 -24.51 5.94
N ASP A 517 -7.44 -25.29 5.15
CA ASP A 517 -6.01 -25.47 5.34
C ASP A 517 -5.22 -24.17 5.08
N GLY A 518 -5.59 -23.40 4.04
CA GLY A 518 -4.96 -22.11 3.72
C GLY A 518 -5.14 -21.07 4.82
N LEU A 519 -6.35 -20.92 5.35
CA LEU A 519 -6.63 -20.06 6.51
C LEU A 519 -5.78 -20.44 7.72
N ARG A 520 -5.72 -21.74 8.05
CA ARG A 520 -4.91 -22.23 9.17
C ARG A 520 -3.42 -21.96 8.97
N ARG A 521 -2.92 -22.08 7.73
CA ARG A 521 -1.53 -21.77 7.41
C ARG A 521 -1.22 -20.29 7.56
N SER A 522 -2.14 -19.44 7.10
CA SER A 522 -2.08 -17.98 7.27
C SER A 522 -2.06 -17.59 8.75
N PHE A 523 -3.00 -18.13 9.55
CA PHE A 523 -3.05 -17.89 11.01
C PHE A 523 -1.83 -18.45 11.76
N TRP A 524 -1.31 -19.62 11.38
CA TRP A 524 -0.11 -20.18 11.97
C TRP A 524 1.09 -19.22 11.84
N GLN A 525 1.31 -18.69 10.63
CA GLN A 525 2.42 -17.78 10.34
C GLN A 525 2.25 -16.45 11.10
N SER A 526 1.06 -15.85 11.05
CA SER A 526 0.77 -14.58 11.75
C SER A 526 0.79 -14.74 13.27
N SER A 527 0.35 -15.88 13.83
CA SER A 527 0.45 -16.19 15.25
C SER A 527 1.89 -16.28 15.72
N PHE A 528 2.76 -16.94 14.95
CA PHE A 528 4.17 -17.02 15.30
C PHE A 528 4.84 -15.63 15.28
N MET A 529 4.60 -14.83 14.24
CA MET A 529 5.10 -13.45 14.15
C MET A 529 4.55 -12.55 15.28
N GLY A 530 3.25 -12.68 15.57
CA GLY A 530 2.58 -11.96 16.66
C GLY A 530 3.16 -12.33 18.01
N TYR A 531 3.44 -13.62 18.23
CA TYR A 531 4.08 -14.10 19.45
C TYR A 531 5.48 -13.50 19.66
N VAL A 532 6.37 -13.62 18.66
CA VAL A 532 7.74 -13.08 18.75
C VAL A 532 7.72 -11.58 19.02
N SER A 533 6.84 -10.86 18.33
CA SER A 533 6.69 -9.41 18.53
C SER A 533 6.14 -9.08 19.91
N SER A 534 5.16 -9.84 20.41
CA SER A 534 4.63 -9.70 21.77
C SER A 534 5.65 -10.02 22.87
N VAL A 535 6.61 -10.92 22.63
CA VAL A 535 7.76 -11.14 23.55
C VAL A 535 8.58 -9.86 23.68
N ASN A 536 8.95 -9.25 22.55
CA ASN A 536 9.73 -8.02 22.53
C ASN A 536 8.96 -6.84 23.16
N MET A 537 7.67 -6.71 22.85
CA MET A 537 6.81 -5.66 23.39
C MET A 537 6.60 -5.81 24.90
N LEU A 538 6.41 -7.04 25.40
CA LEU A 538 6.30 -7.28 26.84
C LEU A 538 7.59 -6.88 27.58
N ALA A 539 8.76 -7.26 27.04
CA ALA A 539 10.04 -6.87 27.62
C ALA A 539 10.25 -5.34 27.59
N GLN A 540 9.90 -4.69 26.47
CA GLN A 540 9.95 -3.24 26.34
C GLN A 540 9.05 -2.55 27.37
N LYS A 541 7.82 -3.03 27.53
CA LYS A 541 6.86 -2.51 28.52
C LYS A 541 7.37 -2.67 29.94
N GLN A 542 7.90 -3.84 30.29
CA GLN A 542 8.45 -4.11 31.62
C GLN A 542 9.64 -3.19 31.93
N ASN A 543 10.55 -2.99 30.97
CA ASN A 543 11.67 -2.06 31.10
C ASN A 543 11.20 -0.61 31.23
N PHE A 544 10.19 -0.21 30.46
CA PHE A 544 9.63 1.13 30.58
C PHE A 544 9.01 1.36 31.96
N LEU A 545 8.20 0.41 32.45
CA LEU A 545 7.51 0.51 33.73
C LEU A 545 8.43 0.40 34.95
N SER A 546 9.57 -0.28 34.83
CA SER A 546 10.57 -0.32 35.90
C SER A 546 11.29 1.02 36.06
N GLN A 547 11.50 1.75 34.96
CA GLN A 547 12.07 3.10 34.97
C GLN A 547 11.03 4.19 35.22
N ASN A 548 9.77 3.95 34.84
CA ASN A 548 8.66 4.90 34.93
C ASN A 548 7.43 4.22 35.57
N PRO A 549 7.41 4.07 36.91
CA PRO A 549 6.29 3.45 37.61
C PRO A 549 4.96 4.17 37.32
N LEU A 550 3.87 3.41 37.20
CA LEU A 550 2.55 3.98 36.97
C LEU A 550 2.09 4.83 38.17
N PRO A 551 1.39 5.95 37.93
CA PRO A 551 0.66 6.66 38.98
C PRO A 551 -0.35 5.74 39.68
N ALA A 552 -0.60 5.98 40.97
CA ALA A 552 -1.49 5.16 41.80
C ALA A 552 -2.92 5.02 41.23
N ALA A 553 -3.41 6.02 40.50
CA ALA A 553 -4.72 5.99 39.84
C ALA A 553 -4.77 5.00 38.67
N LEU A 554 -3.64 4.78 37.97
CA LEU A 554 -3.53 3.90 36.81
C LEU A 554 -3.06 2.49 37.19
N GLU A 555 -2.32 2.34 38.30
CA GLU A 555 -1.78 1.06 38.75
C GLU A 555 -2.86 -0.02 38.98
N LYS A 556 -4.05 0.41 39.43
CA LYS A 556 -5.18 -0.49 39.71
C LYS A 556 -5.96 -0.90 38.45
N ILE A 557 -5.71 -0.24 37.32
CA ILE A 557 -6.43 -0.48 36.07
C ILE A 557 -5.75 -1.64 35.35
N PRO A 558 -6.47 -2.74 35.05
CA PRO A 558 -5.92 -3.82 34.24
C PRO A 558 -5.82 -3.37 32.78
N ASP A 559 -4.84 -3.89 32.06
CA ASP A 559 -4.65 -3.57 30.64
C ASP A 559 -5.81 -4.08 29.76
N MET A 560 -6.49 -5.15 30.20
CA MET A 560 -7.64 -5.74 29.52
C MET A 560 -8.64 -6.30 30.54
N GLN A 561 -9.94 -6.25 30.22
CA GLN A 561 -10.99 -6.98 30.92
C GLN A 561 -11.53 -8.11 30.04
N HIS A 562 -12.22 -9.08 30.64
CA HIS A 562 -12.85 -10.15 29.90
C HIS A 562 -13.87 -9.63 28.89
N SER A 563 -13.90 -10.26 27.71
CA SER A 563 -14.92 -10.03 26.69
C SER A 563 -16.28 -10.64 27.11
N ALA A 564 -17.33 -10.44 26.33
CA ALA A 564 -18.63 -11.09 26.57
C ALA A 564 -18.84 -12.27 25.59
N PRO A 565 -18.65 -13.53 26.03
CA PRO A 565 -18.73 -14.70 25.16
C PRO A 565 -20.10 -14.81 24.47
N GLY A 566 -20.11 -15.23 23.21
CA GLY A 566 -21.33 -15.38 22.43
C GLY A 566 -21.05 -15.65 20.96
N THR A 567 -22.05 -16.21 20.26
CA THR A 567 -21.99 -16.46 18.81
C THR A 567 -23.06 -15.63 18.11
N TYR A 568 -22.65 -14.79 17.16
CA TYR A 568 -23.51 -13.85 16.45
C TYR A 568 -23.16 -13.88 14.96
N VAL A 569 -24.05 -14.41 14.13
CA VAL A 569 -23.84 -14.54 12.68
C VAL A 569 -24.91 -13.73 11.96
N PHE A 570 -24.53 -12.55 11.49
CA PHE A 570 -25.45 -11.66 10.77
C PHE A 570 -25.46 -11.98 9.26
N ALA A 571 -26.65 -11.97 8.66
CA ALA A 571 -26.82 -12.19 7.23
C ALA A 571 -26.60 -10.88 6.45
N PRO A 572 -25.97 -10.93 5.27
CA PRO A 572 -25.85 -9.76 4.40
C PRO A 572 -27.21 -9.37 3.80
N VAL A 573 -27.35 -8.09 3.41
CA VAL A 573 -28.57 -7.55 2.80
C VAL A 573 -28.43 -7.49 1.28
N ASN A 574 -29.28 -8.21 0.53
CA ASN A 574 -29.39 -8.14 -0.93
C ASN A 574 -28.06 -8.26 -1.71
N ARG A 575 -27.18 -9.20 -1.31
CA ARG A 575 -25.86 -9.42 -1.94
C ARG A 575 -25.85 -10.46 -3.08
N ASP A 576 -27.01 -11.00 -3.46
CA ASP A 576 -27.09 -12.17 -4.35
C ASP A 576 -26.76 -11.86 -5.82
N ALA A 577 -26.62 -10.59 -6.20
CA ALA A 577 -26.22 -10.17 -7.54
C ALA A 577 -24.74 -9.73 -7.61
N ASP A 578 -24.11 -9.97 -8.75
CA ASP A 578 -22.80 -9.40 -9.05
C ASP A 578 -22.87 -7.89 -9.22
N ILE A 579 -21.74 -7.23 -8.95
CA ILE A 579 -21.60 -5.79 -9.14
C ILE A 579 -21.62 -5.50 -10.65
N ASP A 580 -22.63 -4.75 -11.10
CA ASP A 580 -22.76 -4.33 -12.49
C ASP A 580 -21.75 -3.22 -12.82
N VAL A 581 -20.52 -3.62 -13.16
CA VAL A 581 -19.42 -2.70 -13.49
C VAL A 581 -19.75 -1.84 -14.70
N ALA A 582 -20.49 -2.37 -15.68
CA ALA A 582 -20.88 -1.62 -16.88
C ALA A 582 -21.80 -0.45 -16.51
N LYS A 583 -22.82 -0.70 -15.68
CA LYS A 583 -23.68 0.36 -15.14
C LYS A 583 -22.90 1.41 -14.36
N LEU A 584 -21.94 1.00 -13.53
CA LEU A 584 -21.09 1.95 -12.78
C LEU A 584 -20.21 2.80 -13.71
N GLN A 585 -19.69 2.22 -14.80
CA GLN A 585 -18.98 2.97 -15.84
C GLN A 585 -19.89 3.99 -16.51
N ASP A 586 -21.12 3.64 -16.86
CA ASP A 586 -22.05 4.57 -17.48
C ASP A 586 -22.41 5.72 -16.54
N TYR A 587 -22.59 5.43 -15.25
CA TYR A 587 -22.79 6.44 -14.21
C TYR A 587 -21.60 7.40 -14.13
N ALA A 588 -20.37 6.88 -14.03
CA ALA A 588 -19.16 7.69 -13.93
C ALA A 588 -18.92 8.53 -15.20
N LYS A 589 -19.15 7.98 -16.39
CA LYS A 589 -19.08 8.72 -17.66
C LYS A 589 -20.07 9.88 -17.69
N ALA A 590 -21.35 9.61 -17.45
CA ALA A 590 -22.39 10.62 -17.54
C ALA A 590 -22.21 11.75 -16.52
N MET A 591 -21.86 11.41 -15.26
CA MET A 591 -21.58 12.42 -14.24
C MET A 591 -20.32 13.24 -14.57
N SER A 592 -19.22 12.60 -14.96
CA SER A 592 -17.97 13.32 -15.25
C SER A 592 -18.04 14.18 -16.52
N ALA A 593 -18.91 13.84 -17.48
CA ALA A 593 -19.14 14.63 -18.68
C ALA A 593 -19.71 16.03 -18.39
N VAL A 594 -20.36 16.24 -17.23
CA VAL A 594 -20.87 17.56 -16.80
C VAL A 594 -19.77 18.62 -16.81
N PHE A 595 -18.53 18.25 -16.45
CA PHE A 595 -17.41 19.18 -16.37
C PHE A 595 -16.95 19.73 -17.73
N ASN A 596 -17.35 19.13 -18.85
CA ASN A 596 -17.10 19.70 -20.19
C ASN A 596 -17.74 21.08 -20.38
N ASP A 597 -18.81 21.37 -19.63
CA ASP A 597 -19.51 22.66 -19.66
C ASP A 597 -18.75 23.77 -18.89
N TYR A 598 -17.70 23.44 -18.13
CA TYR A 598 -17.07 24.32 -17.13
C TYR A 598 -15.58 24.60 -17.39
N LYS A 599 -15.29 25.62 -18.19
CA LYS A 599 -13.93 25.98 -18.65
C LYS A 599 -12.91 26.31 -17.56
N TYR A 600 -13.35 26.67 -16.36
CA TYR A 600 -12.47 27.08 -15.25
C TYR A 600 -12.23 25.96 -14.23
N LEU A 601 -12.89 24.83 -14.40
CA LEU A 601 -12.69 23.64 -13.59
C LEU A 601 -11.68 22.74 -14.31
N TYR A 602 -10.70 22.25 -13.57
CA TYR A 602 -9.67 21.34 -14.07
C TYR A 602 -9.38 20.24 -13.05
N ASN A 603 -8.70 19.18 -13.49
CA ASN A 603 -8.45 17.99 -12.68
C ASN A 603 -9.75 17.43 -12.08
N THR A 604 -10.82 17.47 -12.88
CA THR A 604 -12.16 17.06 -12.47
C THR A 604 -12.33 15.57 -12.60
N SER A 605 -12.93 14.92 -11.61
CA SER A 605 -13.20 13.48 -11.67
C SER A 605 -14.46 13.09 -10.90
N VAL A 606 -15.04 11.97 -11.31
CA VAL A 606 -16.11 11.29 -10.58
C VAL A 606 -15.67 9.86 -10.31
N LYS A 607 -15.44 9.55 -9.04
CA LYS A 607 -15.04 8.22 -8.57
C LYS A 607 -16.20 7.55 -7.86
N ILE A 608 -16.61 6.39 -8.35
CA ILE A 608 -17.55 5.50 -7.68
C ILE A 608 -16.74 4.30 -7.16
N SER A 609 -16.73 4.11 -5.85
CA SER A 609 -16.00 3.02 -5.22
C SER A 609 -16.78 2.40 -4.08
N GLY A 610 -16.56 1.13 -3.82
CA GLY A 610 -17.17 0.47 -2.69
C GLY A 610 -16.57 -0.89 -2.39
N ASP A 611 -16.92 -1.40 -1.21
CA ASP A 611 -16.51 -2.68 -0.70
C ASP A 611 -17.75 -3.45 -0.26
N GLN A 612 -17.80 -4.74 -0.60
CA GLN A 612 -18.69 -5.69 0.07
C GLN A 612 -17.84 -6.54 0.99
N LEU A 613 -18.06 -6.45 2.30
CA LEU A 613 -17.19 -7.01 3.34
C LEU A 613 -17.99 -7.85 4.34
N ASP A 614 -17.50 -9.05 4.64
CA ASP A 614 -17.88 -9.86 5.79
C ASP A 614 -16.69 -9.96 6.75
N THR A 615 -16.84 -9.40 7.94
CA THR A 615 -15.82 -9.46 9.00
C THR A 615 -16.19 -10.54 10.00
N TYR A 616 -15.30 -11.52 10.15
CA TYR A 616 -15.39 -12.61 11.11
C TYR A 616 -14.41 -12.36 12.25
N ARG A 617 -14.81 -12.58 13.50
CA ARG A 617 -13.94 -12.49 14.69
C ARG A 617 -14.16 -13.70 15.57
N SER A 618 -13.06 -14.33 16.00
CA SER A 618 -13.04 -15.39 17.03
C SER A 618 -11.98 -15.09 18.07
N THR A 619 -12.34 -15.14 19.35
CA THR A 619 -11.38 -14.98 20.46
C THR A 619 -11.30 -16.22 21.33
N SER A 620 -10.21 -16.35 22.08
CA SER A 620 -9.99 -17.43 23.06
C SER A 620 -10.99 -17.40 24.22
N GLU A 621 -11.78 -16.34 24.33
CA GLU A 621 -12.88 -16.18 25.29
C GLU A 621 -14.24 -16.57 24.67
N ASN A 622 -14.27 -17.21 23.50
CA ASN A 622 -15.48 -17.65 22.79
C ASN A 622 -16.41 -16.51 22.32
N VAL A 623 -15.85 -15.36 21.96
CA VAL A 623 -16.56 -14.36 21.15
C VAL A 623 -16.45 -14.77 19.68
N ASN A 624 -17.56 -15.10 19.03
CA ASN A 624 -17.62 -15.50 17.63
C ASN A 624 -18.62 -14.61 16.89
N ILE A 625 -18.14 -13.72 16.02
CA ILE A 625 -19.00 -12.75 15.32
C ILE A 625 -18.73 -12.85 13.82
N LYS A 626 -19.79 -12.88 13.00
CA LYS A 626 -19.74 -12.52 11.58
C LYS A 626 -20.60 -11.29 11.40
N GLN A 627 -20.02 -10.21 10.89
CA GLN A 627 -20.75 -8.99 10.58
C GLN A 627 -20.50 -8.50 9.14
N PRO A 628 -21.57 -8.38 8.34
CA PRO A 628 -21.54 -7.71 7.04
C PRO A 628 -21.44 -6.18 7.19
N HIS A 629 -20.57 -5.55 6.40
CA HIS A 629 -20.33 -4.09 6.40
C HIS A 629 -20.12 -3.58 4.96
N ASP A 630 -21.18 -3.56 4.15
CA ASP A 630 -21.10 -2.96 2.81
C ASP A 630 -20.85 -1.45 2.88
N MET A 631 -20.21 -0.90 1.86
CA MET A 631 -20.01 0.53 1.75
C MET A 631 -19.88 0.97 0.30
N VAL A 632 -20.52 2.08 -0.05
CA VAL A 632 -20.41 2.72 -1.37
C VAL A 632 -20.17 4.20 -1.20
N THR A 633 -19.23 4.73 -1.96
CA THR A 633 -18.87 6.15 -2.00
C THR A 633 -18.88 6.65 -3.43
N VAL A 634 -19.58 7.76 -3.66
CA VAL A 634 -19.44 8.55 -4.89
C VAL A 634 -18.72 9.84 -4.52
N LYS A 635 -17.47 9.97 -4.97
CA LYS A 635 -16.65 11.16 -4.78
C LYS A 635 -16.59 11.95 -6.09
N VAL A 636 -16.89 13.23 -6.03
CA VAL A 636 -16.78 14.19 -7.13
C VAL A 636 -15.77 15.24 -6.73
N SER A 637 -14.77 15.47 -7.57
CA SER A 637 -13.66 16.38 -7.30
C SER A 637 -13.52 17.42 -8.40
N ALA A 638 -13.19 18.65 -8.03
CA ALA A 638 -12.81 19.70 -8.97
C ALA A 638 -11.74 20.63 -8.38
N GLN A 639 -10.81 21.08 -9.22
CA GLN A 639 -9.88 22.17 -8.91
C GLN A 639 -10.19 23.38 -9.77
N PHE A 640 -9.92 24.56 -9.25
CA PHE A 640 -10.14 25.81 -9.96
C PHE A 640 -9.23 26.91 -9.42
N THR A 641 -9.00 27.93 -10.23
CA THR A 641 -8.20 29.09 -9.85
C THR A 641 -9.01 30.36 -10.07
N ASP A 642 -9.02 31.24 -9.08
CA ASP A 642 -9.73 32.52 -9.16
C ASP A 642 -8.96 33.58 -9.97
N GLU A 643 -9.54 34.77 -10.11
CA GLU A 643 -8.93 35.91 -10.82
C GLU A 643 -7.63 36.41 -10.17
N ASN A 644 -7.46 36.20 -8.86
CA ASN A 644 -6.26 36.56 -8.10
C ASN A 644 -5.19 35.45 -8.14
N ARG A 645 -5.42 34.38 -8.91
CA ARG A 645 -4.56 33.21 -9.07
C ARG A 645 -4.43 32.37 -7.81
N VAL A 646 -5.42 32.43 -6.92
CA VAL A 646 -5.54 31.54 -5.78
C VAL A 646 -6.12 30.22 -6.27
N SER A 647 -5.35 29.15 -6.13
CA SER A 647 -5.81 27.80 -6.45
C SER A 647 -6.63 27.24 -5.30
N LEU A 648 -7.79 26.71 -5.65
CA LEU A 648 -8.78 26.13 -4.77
C LEU A 648 -9.16 24.74 -5.28
N ALA A 649 -9.69 23.93 -4.38
CA ALA A 649 -10.24 22.63 -4.70
C ALA A 649 -11.46 22.39 -3.83
N ASP A 650 -12.36 21.55 -4.31
CA ASP A 650 -13.48 21.09 -3.49
C ASP A 650 -13.89 19.67 -3.86
N ASP A 651 -14.58 19.02 -2.92
CA ASP A 651 -15.10 17.67 -3.08
C ASP A 651 -16.55 17.55 -2.57
N MET A 652 -17.37 16.83 -3.33
CA MET A 652 -18.67 16.28 -2.89
C MET A 652 -18.53 14.76 -2.71
N VAL A 653 -19.00 14.23 -1.58
CA VAL A 653 -18.90 12.84 -1.17
C VAL A 653 -20.26 12.33 -0.71
N LEU A 654 -20.85 11.44 -1.50
CA LEU A 654 -22.07 10.72 -1.17
C LEU A 654 -21.70 9.34 -0.58
N GLN A 655 -22.34 8.96 0.52
CA GLN A 655 -22.05 7.72 1.24
C GLN A 655 -23.31 6.88 1.43
N TYR A 656 -23.19 5.59 1.16
CA TYR A 656 -24.28 4.62 1.26
C TYR A 656 -23.80 3.32 1.89
N GLU A 657 -24.64 2.66 2.68
CA GLU A 657 -24.32 1.30 3.18
C GLU A 657 -24.40 0.28 2.04
N HIS A 658 -25.33 0.43 1.11
CA HIS A 658 -25.49 -0.54 0.03
C HIS A 658 -25.53 0.08 -1.37
N ILE A 659 -25.09 -0.68 -2.37
CA ILE A 659 -25.03 -0.23 -3.77
C ILE A 659 -26.41 0.05 -4.38
N PHE A 660 -27.45 -0.64 -3.91
CA PHE A 660 -28.82 -0.41 -4.36
C PHE A 660 -29.42 0.90 -3.83
N GLU A 661 -28.79 1.54 -2.84
CA GLU A 661 -29.17 2.88 -2.34
C GLU A 661 -28.67 4.01 -3.24
N LEU A 662 -27.83 3.70 -4.25
CA LEU A 662 -27.40 4.70 -5.22
C LEU A 662 -28.62 5.35 -5.91
N PRO A 663 -28.73 6.69 -5.89
CA PRO A 663 -29.83 7.38 -6.56
C PRO A 663 -29.87 7.10 -8.07
N PRO A 664 -31.02 7.35 -8.73
CA PRO A 664 -31.11 7.36 -10.18
C PRO A 664 -30.05 8.29 -10.80
N LEU A 665 -29.53 7.91 -11.98
CA LEU A 665 -28.43 8.63 -12.64
C LEU A 665 -28.73 10.12 -12.83
N ASP A 666 -29.93 10.48 -13.27
CA ASP A 666 -30.31 11.88 -13.50
C ASP A 666 -30.21 12.73 -12.21
N THR A 667 -30.55 12.15 -11.06
CA THR A 667 -30.40 12.80 -9.74
C THR A 667 -28.93 13.05 -9.42
N LEU A 668 -28.06 12.08 -9.70
CA LEU A 668 -26.62 12.22 -9.47
C LEU A 668 -25.98 13.24 -10.41
N VAL A 669 -26.37 13.23 -11.69
CA VAL A 669 -25.93 14.24 -12.68
C VAL A 669 -26.37 15.64 -12.25
N ALA A 670 -27.60 15.80 -11.76
CA ALA A 670 -28.09 17.08 -11.24
C ALA A 670 -27.28 17.55 -10.02
N LYS A 671 -26.94 16.63 -9.10
CA LYS A 671 -26.05 16.93 -7.96
C LYS A 671 -24.65 17.37 -8.41
N VAL A 672 -24.06 16.69 -9.40
CA VAL A 672 -22.74 17.04 -9.96
C VAL A 672 -22.77 18.41 -10.63
N ARG A 673 -23.83 18.72 -11.38
CA ARG A 673 -24.01 20.05 -12.00
C ARG A 673 -24.12 21.13 -10.94
N ARG A 674 -24.90 20.90 -9.89
CA ARG A 674 -24.99 21.82 -8.75
C ARG A 674 -23.63 22.03 -8.08
N PHE A 675 -22.87 20.96 -7.89
CA PHE A 675 -21.50 21.02 -7.37
C PHE A 675 -20.56 21.86 -8.24
N ALA A 676 -20.61 21.69 -9.55
CA ALA A 676 -19.82 22.49 -10.48
C ALA A 676 -20.23 23.98 -10.44
N ASP A 677 -21.53 24.28 -10.36
CA ASP A 677 -22.04 25.64 -10.19
C ASP A 677 -21.57 26.28 -8.87
N ASP A 678 -21.61 25.53 -7.77
CA ASP A 678 -21.16 25.99 -6.46
C ASP A 678 -19.63 26.21 -6.42
N CYS A 679 -18.84 25.40 -7.15
CA CYS A 679 -17.40 25.64 -7.35
C CYS A 679 -17.16 26.97 -8.10
N MET A 680 -17.94 27.24 -9.15
CA MET A 680 -17.86 28.51 -9.89
C MET A 680 -18.29 29.71 -9.04
N ALA A 681 -19.33 29.55 -8.20
CA ALA A 681 -19.73 30.56 -7.25
C ALA A 681 -18.60 30.85 -6.24
N LEU A 682 -17.95 29.81 -5.72
CA LEU A 682 -16.82 29.96 -4.79
C LEU A 682 -15.62 30.63 -5.48
N ARG A 683 -15.29 30.24 -6.72
CA ARG A 683 -14.24 30.89 -7.53
C ARG A 683 -14.46 32.41 -7.59
N ASN A 684 -15.70 32.82 -7.87
CA ASN A 684 -16.07 34.22 -8.10
C ASN A 684 -16.40 34.99 -6.81
N ALA A 685 -16.49 34.32 -5.66
CA ALA A 685 -16.76 34.99 -4.39
C ALA A 685 -15.59 35.91 -3.99
N PRO A 686 -15.84 37.03 -3.28
CA PRO A 686 -14.79 37.85 -2.71
C PRO A 686 -14.06 37.12 -1.58
N ALA A 687 -12.81 37.49 -1.33
CA ALA A 687 -12.08 37.07 -0.13
C ALA A 687 -12.66 37.74 1.13
N LEU A 688 -12.55 37.08 2.28
CA LEU A 688 -12.76 37.75 3.56
C LEU A 688 -11.71 38.86 3.72
N THR A 689 -12.14 40.09 3.98
CA THR A 689 -11.27 41.28 4.00
C THR A 689 -10.95 41.81 5.39
N ASP A 690 -11.80 41.51 6.36
CA ASP A 690 -11.71 42.02 7.72
C ASP A 690 -11.80 40.88 8.72
N ASP A 691 -11.01 40.99 9.79
CA ASP A 691 -11.15 40.12 10.95
C ASP A 691 -12.51 40.36 11.60
N TYR A 692 -13.13 39.28 12.06
CA TYR A 692 -14.43 39.29 12.72
C TYR A 692 -14.34 38.61 14.07
N LYS A 693 -14.92 39.22 15.10
CA LYS A 693 -15.11 38.61 16.41
C LYS A 693 -16.53 38.86 16.87
N GLY A 694 -17.37 37.84 16.86
CA GLY A 694 -18.78 38.03 17.20
C GLY A 694 -19.65 36.79 16.98
N PRO A 695 -20.98 36.98 16.93
CA PRO A 695 -21.91 35.87 16.79
C PRO A 695 -21.85 35.24 15.39
N VAL A 696 -21.61 33.93 15.35
CA VAL A 696 -21.63 33.12 14.12
C VAL A 696 -22.65 32.01 14.25
N MET A 697 -23.42 31.79 13.18
CA MET A 697 -24.33 30.65 13.08
C MET A 697 -23.65 29.51 12.32
N TYR A 698 -23.67 28.31 12.88
CA TYR A 698 -23.34 27.08 12.16
C TYR A 698 -24.64 26.42 11.74
N GLU A 699 -24.77 26.00 10.48
CA GLU A 699 -25.99 25.38 9.95
C GLU A 699 -25.71 24.15 9.07
N GLY A 700 -26.73 23.33 8.85
CA GLY A 700 -26.62 22.09 8.10
C GLY A 700 -25.62 21.14 8.74
N ASP A 701 -24.82 20.46 7.94
CA ASP A 701 -23.84 19.50 8.45
C ASP A 701 -22.67 20.20 9.18
N ALA A 702 -22.49 21.53 9.04
CA ALA A 702 -21.54 22.28 9.86
C ALA A 702 -21.99 22.33 11.33
N ALA A 703 -23.30 22.35 11.59
CA ALA A 703 -23.85 22.27 12.94
C ALA A 703 -23.58 20.90 13.56
N ALA A 704 -23.63 19.80 12.79
CA ALA A 704 -23.21 18.48 13.26
C ALA A 704 -21.70 18.44 13.58
N GLN A 705 -20.87 19.01 12.71
CA GLN A 705 -19.40 19.08 12.88
C GLN A 705 -18.96 19.83 14.14
N VAL A 706 -19.74 20.81 14.60
CA VAL A 706 -19.51 21.50 15.88
C VAL A 706 -19.45 20.50 17.04
N PHE A 707 -20.31 19.48 17.05
CA PHE A 707 -20.32 18.44 18.08
C PHE A 707 -19.32 17.33 17.79
N THR A 708 -19.33 16.78 16.58
CA THR A 708 -18.49 15.61 16.25
C THR A 708 -17.00 15.94 16.31
N GLY A 709 -16.58 17.09 15.75
CA GLY A 709 -15.19 17.54 15.77
C GLY A 709 -14.64 17.87 17.16
N ASN A 710 -15.51 18.20 18.12
CA ASN A 710 -15.10 18.52 19.50
C ASN A 710 -15.07 17.30 20.44
N TYR A 711 -15.92 16.30 20.20
CA TYR A 711 -16.20 15.24 21.16
C TYR A 711 -15.98 13.81 20.68
N LEU A 712 -16.06 13.50 19.39
CA LEU A 712 -15.82 12.15 18.85
C LEU A 712 -14.34 11.89 18.58
N ALA A 713 -13.53 11.95 19.64
CA ALA A 713 -12.08 11.72 19.57
C ALA A 713 -11.56 10.98 20.82
N PRO A 714 -10.38 10.35 20.75
CA PRO A 714 -9.73 9.75 21.92
C PRO A 714 -9.51 10.76 23.04
N ASN A 715 -9.71 10.34 24.29
CA ASN A 715 -9.71 11.18 25.50
C ASN A 715 -10.83 12.26 25.54
N LYS A 716 -11.79 12.22 24.62
CA LYS A 716 -13.04 13.00 24.66
C LYS A 716 -14.21 12.10 25.06
N PHE A 717 -15.10 11.73 24.14
CA PHE A 717 -16.12 10.71 24.44
C PHE A 717 -15.54 9.30 24.42
N TYR A 718 -14.43 9.06 23.72
CA TYR A 718 -13.78 7.75 23.70
C TYR A 718 -12.73 7.66 24.80
N ALA A 719 -12.94 6.74 25.73
CA ALA A 719 -11.95 6.41 26.73
C ALA A 719 -10.71 5.83 26.06
N GLN A 720 -9.53 6.23 26.53
CA GLN A 720 -8.27 5.71 26.03
C GLN A 720 -7.38 5.31 27.20
N PRO A 721 -6.78 4.12 27.18
CA PRO A 721 -5.82 3.76 28.19
C PRO A 721 -4.51 4.55 28.04
N ALA A 722 -3.76 4.69 29.14
CA ALA A 722 -2.50 5.43 29.15
C ALA A 722 -1.55 4.93 30.23
N PHE A 723 -0.25 5.18 30.06
CA PHE A 723 0.76 4.95 31.12
C PHE A 723 0.99 6.18 32.01
N GLN A 724 0.43 7.33 31.63
CA GLN A 724 0.49 8.57 32.38
C GLN A 724 -0.89 9.20 32.45
N GLU A 725 -1.17 9.93 33.52
CA GLU A 725 -2.42 10.68 33.62
C GLU A 725 -2.44 11.79 32.56
N ASN A 726 -3.57 11.92 31.86
CA ASN A 726 -3.77 12.98 30.89
C ASN A 726 -4.60 14.10 31.51
N PRO A 727 -3.99 15.23 31.94
CA PRO A 727 -4.73 16.34 32.56
C PRO A 727 -5.69 17.03 31.57
N LYS A 728 -5.52 16.80 30.26
CA LYS A 728 -6.40 17.33 29.20
C LYS A 728 -7.56 16.39 28.84
N SER A 729 -7.63 15.20 29.44
CA SER A 729 -8.72 14.26 29.20
C SER A 729 -10.05 14.84 29.65
N LEU A 730 -11.09 14.67 28.83
CA LEU A 730 -12.45 15.11 29.17
C LEU A 730 -13.01 14.31 30.37
N GLY A 731 -12.49 13.12 30.64
CA GLY A 731 -12.87 12.31 31.81
C GLY A 731 -12.70 13.02 33.16
N GLN A 732 -11.73 13.94 33.26
CA GLN A 732 -11.54 14.83 34.44
C GLN A 732 -12.73 15.79 34.69
N LYS A 733 -13.61 15.93 33.68
CA LYS A 733 -14.82 16.77 33.73
C LYS A 733 -16.10 15.95 33.90
N ILE A 734 -16.04 14.66 34.21
CA ILE A 734 -17.24 13.89 34.60
C ILE A 734 -17.89 14.57 35.81
N GLY A 735 -19.20 14.77 35.75
CA GLY A 735 -20.00 15.52 36.73
C GLY A 735 -19.92 17.04 36.58
N LYS A 736 -19.17 17.56 35.60
CA LYS A 736 -19.02 19.01 35.34
C LYS A 736 -19.67 19.41 34.01
N LYS A 737 -20.04 20.69 33.90
CA LYS A 737 -20.57 21.29 32.68
C LYS A 737 -19.48 21.37 31.60
N ILE A 738 -19.75 20.83 30.41
CA ILE A 738 -18.82 20.85 29.26
C ILE A 738 -19.44 21.49 28.00
N ILE A 739 -20.75 21.71 28.00
CA ILE A 739 -21.53 22.30 26.91
C ILE A 739 -22.74 23.03 27.51
N ASP A 740 -23.45 23.81 26.70
CA ASP A 740 -24.69 24.50 27.08
C ASP A 740 -25.67 23.56 27.83
N GLU A 741 -26.31 24.07 28.88
CA GLU A 741 -27.17 23.28 29.77
C GLU A 741 -28.48 22.83 29.14
N ARG A 742 -28.85 23.43 28.01
CA ARG A 742 -30.00 23.00 27.20
C ARG A 742 -29.72 21.73 26.43
N ILE A 743 -28.46 21.32 26.28
CA ILE A 743 -28.05 20.20 25.42
C ILE A 743 -27.95 18.90 26.21
N THR A 744 -28.55 17.85 25.65
CA THR A 744 -28.36 16.46 26.06
C THR A 744 -27.80 15.68 24.88
N ILE A 745 -26.81 14.83 25.12
CA ILE A 745 -26.17 14.00 24.09
C ILE A 745 -26.30 12.54 24.50
N THR A 746 -26.97 11.75 23.66
CA THR A 746 -27.17 10.32 23.84
C THR A 746 -26.50 9.52 22.72
N ASN A 747 -26.05 8.30 23.03
CA ASN A 747 -25.68 7.29 22.04
C ASN A 747 -26.81 6.25 21.97
N GLU A 748 -27.65 6.34 20.94
CA GLU A 748 -28.85 5.53 20.72
C GLU A 748 -28.55 4.37 19.75
N THR A 749 -28.09 3.25 20.30
CA THR A 749 -27.57 2.11 19.53
C THR A 749 -28.66 1.27 18.85
N ALA A 750 -29.91 1.36 19.31
CA ALA A 750 -31.05 0.61 18.76
C ALA A 750 -31.88 1.39 17.72
N ARG A 751 -31.63 2.70 17.56
CA ARG A 751 -32.44 3.56 16.70
C ARG A 751 -32.13 3.30 15.22
N ALA A 752 -33.17 3.08 14.42
CA ALA A 752 -33.05 2.75 12.99
C ALA A 752 -33.49 3.88 12.05
N ASP A 753 -34.27 4.84 12.52
CA ASP A 753 -34.91 5.88 11.72
C ASP A 753 -34.97 7.21 12.48
N TRP A 754 -34.91 8.30 11.72
CA TRP A 754 -35.25 9.65 12.16
C TRP A 754 -36.15 10.33 11.12
N ASN A 755 -37.44 10.43 11.42
CA ASN A 755 -38.44 11.12 10.59
C ASN A 755 -38.47 10.64 9.13
N GLY A 756 -38.32 9.32 8.92
CA GLY A 756 -38.29 8.71 7.58
C GLY A 756 -36.90 8.63 6.94
N THR A 757 -35.87 9.19 7.58
CA THR A 757 -34.47 9.01 7.18
C THR A 757 -33.85 7.83 7.94
N GLN A 758 -33.43 6.81 7.20
CA GLN A 758 -32.73 5.65 7.74
C GLN A 758 -31.40 6.04 8.41
N LEU A 759 -31.07 5.38 9.54
CA LEU A 759 -29.85 5.58 10.30
C LEU A 759 -28.94 4.34 10.22
N TYR A 760 -27.64 4.54 10.03
CA TYR A 760 -26.59 3.52 9.92
C TYR A 760 -25.99 3.12 11.28
N GLY A 761 -26.33 3.84 12.35
CA GLY A 761 -25.79 3.63 13.70
C GLY A 761 -26.30 2.41 14.47
N LYS A 762 -27.23 1.62 13.90
CA LYS A 762 -27.89 0.53 14.63
C LYS A 762 -26.99 -0.70 14.80
N TYR A 763 -26.93 -1.25 16.02
CA TYR A 763 -26.32 -2.56 16.28
C TYR A 763 -26.82 -3.20 17.57
N THR A 764 -26.82 -4.53 17.62
CA THR A 764 -27.33 -5.32 18.78
C THR A 764 -26.25 -5.98 19.61
N VAL A 765 -25.04 -6.10 19.05
CA VAL A 765 -23.84 -6.61 19.72
C VAL A 765 -22.64 -5.82 19.20
N ASP A 766 -21.72 -5.48 20.09
CA ASP A 766 -20.46 -4.81 19.75
C ASP A 766 -19.38 -5.84 19.32
N ALA A 767 -18.27 -5.35 18.79
CA ALA A 767 -17.19 -6.19 18.29
C ALA A 767 -16.43 -6.99 19.37
N ASP A 768 -16.70 -6.75 20.66
CA ASP A 768 -16.15 -7.52 21.78
C ASP A 768 -17.23 -8.42 22.44
N GLY A 769 -18.40 -8.56 21.79
CA GLY A 769 -19.49 -9.46 22.19
C GLY A 769 -20.49 -8.87 23.18
N PHE A 770 -20.32 -7.62 23.60
CA PHE A 770 -21.21 -6.96 24.56
C PHE A 770 -22.49 -6.48 23.88
N LYS A 771 -23.62 -6.63 24.54
CA LYS A 771 -24.88 -6.01 24.13
C LYS A 771 -24.91 -4.57 24.66
N PRO A 772 -24.94 -3.53 23.81
CA PRO A 772 -25.01 -2.15 24.27
C PRO A 772 -26.35 -1.87 24.95
N GLN A 773 -26.38 -0.86 25.82
CA GLN A 773 -27.65 -0.28 26.23
C GLN A 773 -28.32 0.41 25.03
N PRO A 774 -29.65 0.31 24.85
CA PRO A 774 -30.34 0.91 23.72
C PRO A 774 -30.12 2.42 23.58
N ALA A 775 -29.97 3.12 24.70
CA ALA A 775 -29.63 4.54 24.77
C ALA A 775 -28.73 4.80 25.98
N MET A 776 -27.61 5.50 25.77
CA MET A 776 -26.68 5.91 26.83
C MET A 776 -26.53 7.42 26.86
N THR A 777 -26.81 8.05 28.00
CA THR A 777 -26.64 9.51 28.17
C THR A 777 -25.19 9.85 28.45
N ILE A 778 -24.50 10.40 27.46
CA ILE A 778 -23.09 10.83 27.55
C ILE A 778 -23.02 12.23 28.19
N VAL A 779 -23.93 13.12 27.79
CA VAL A 779 -24.11 14.47 28.35
C VAL A 779 -25.57 14.65 28.72
N ASP A 780 -25.82 15.11 29.93
CA ASP A 780 -27.16 15.36 30.45
C ASP A 780 -27.25 16.83 30.85
N LYS A 781 -28.07 17.61 30.15
CA LYS A 781 -28.26 19.05 30.40
C LYS A 781 -26.93 19.80 30.59
N GLY A 782 -26.03 19.61 29.63
CA GLY A 782 -24.69 20.21 29.60
C GLY A 782 -23.62 19.54 30.47
N VAL A 783 -23.99 18.60 31.34
CA VAL A 783 -23.09 17.92 32.29
C VAL A 783 -22.56 16.62 31.69
N PHE A 784 -21.24 16.46 31.65
CA PHE A 784 -20.60 15.24 31.16
C PHE A 784 -20.80 14.09 32.15
N LYS A 785 -21.36 12.96 31.70
CA LYS A 785 -21.73 11.84 32.57
C LYS A 785 -20.77 10.65 32.46
N MET A 786 -20.32 10.31 31.26
CA MET A 786 -19.53 9.10 31.04
C MET A 786 -18.68 9.18 29.77
N MET A 787 -17.63 8.36 29.71
CA MET A 787 -16.91 8.05 28.47
C MET A 787 -17.36 6.66 27.97
N LEU A 788 -17.35 6.48 26.65
CA LEU A 788 -17.55 5.19 26.01
C LEU A 788 -16.25 4.38 26.06
N ASN A 789 -16.37 3.07 26.22
CA ASN A 789 -15.22 2.18 26.30
C ASN A 789 -15.52 0.78 25.77
N ARG A 790 -14.44 0.03 25.50
CA ARG A 790 -14.44 -1.37 25.08
C ARG A 790 -13.73 -2.28 26.11
N VAL A 791 -13.21 -3.44 25.70
CA VAL A 791 -12.45 -4.39 26.56
C VAL A 791 -11.12 -3.87 27.10
N THR A 792 -10.74 -2.63 26.84
CA THR A 792 -9.50 -1.99 27.32
C THR A 792 -9.85 -0.93 28.37
N PRO A 793 -9.88 -1.25 29.67
CA PRO A 793 -10.24 -0.31 30.72
C PRO A 793 -9.36 0.96 30.73
N ALA A 794 -9.96 2.08 31.11
CA ALA A 794 -9.27 3.36 31.23
C ALA A 794 -9.73 4.11 32.49
N GLN A 795 -8.94 5.10 32.94
CA GLN A 795 -9.11 5.80 34.23
C GLN A 795 -10.55 6.28 34.52
N PHE A 796 -11.25 6.75 33.49
CA PHE A 796 -12.60 7.32 33.61
C PHE A 796 -13.70 6.44 33.00
N ALA A 797 -13.35 5.22 32.56
CA ALA A 797 -14.28 4.22 32.07
C ALA A 797 -13.70 2.82 32.28
N LEU A 798 -13.95 2.25 33.47
CA LEU A 798 -13.35 0.98 33.87
C LEU A 798 -14.01 -0.26 33.23
N LYS A 799 -15.20 -0.10 32.65
CA LYS A 799 -16.00 -1.19 32.07
C LYS A 799 -16.41 -0.87 30.65
N SER A 800 -16.66 -1.92 29.86
CA SER A 800 -17.14 -1.78 28.48
C SER A 800 -18.55 -1.18 28.50
N THR A 801 -18.81 -0.29 27.54
CA THR A 801 -20.14 0.30 27.31
C THR A 801 -20.87 -0.39 26.15
N GLY A 802 -20.31 -1.48 25.61
CA GLY A 802 -20.80 -2.09 24.38
C GLY A 802 -20.54 -1.21 23.16
N SER A 803 -19.40 -0.53 23.11
CA SER A 803 -19.08 0.48 22.10
C SER A 803 -17.93 0.08 21.18
N ALA A 804 -17.54 -1.20 21.12
CA ALA A 804 -16.58 -1.68 20.15
C ALA A 804 -17.21 -1.81 18.75
N ARG A 805 -16.64 -1.16 17.74
CA ARG A 805 -17.10 -1.15 16.34
C ARG A 805 -15.98 -1.67 15.45
N PHE A 806 -16.30 -2.53 14.48
CA PHE A 806 -15.35 -2.91 13.43
C PHE A 806 -15.12 -1.73 12.49
N TYR A 807 -13.87 -1.49 12.13
CA TYR A 807 -13.56 -0.56 11.04
C TYR A 807 -14.06 -1.10 9.70
N ASN A 808 -14.61 -0.21 8.89
CA ASN A 808 -15.01 -0.41 7.51
C ASN A 808 -13.76 -0.32 6.60
N ASP A 809 -12.79 -1.21 6.83
CA ASP A 809 -11.57 -1.37 6.06
C ASP A 809 -11.27 -2.86 5.87
N PRO A 810 -11.35 -3.40 4.63
CA PRO A 810 -11.09 -4.82 4.39
C PRO A 810 -9.68 -5.27 4.75
N MET A 811 -8.70 -4.36 4.76
CA MET A 811 -7.32 -4.64 5.16
C MET A 811 -7.06 -4.35 6.64
N GLN A 812 -7.93 -3.61 7.33
CA GLN A 812 -7.76 -3.22 8.74
C GLN A 812 -9.08 -3.16 9.53
N ALA A 813 -9.90 -4.23 9.50
CA ALA A 813 -11.15 -4.32 10.27
C ALA A 813 -10.91 -4.59 11.77
N VAL A 814 -9.99 -3.85 12.37
CA VAL A 814 -9.70 -3.92 13.80
C VAL A 814 -10.82 -3.23 14.56
N PRO A 815 -11.30 -3.78 15.69
CA PRO A 815 -12.31 -3.08 16.46
C PRO A 815 -11.74 -1.81 17.13
N ALA A 816 -12.56 -0.79 17.29
CA ALA A 816 -12.24 0.43 18.02
C ALA A 816 -13.46 0.94 18.81
N VAL A 817 -13.25 1.88 19.74
CA VAL A 817 -14.38 2.52 20.45
C VAL A 817 -15.10 3.46 19.48
N GLY A 818 -16.43 3.34 19.40
CA GLY A 818 -17.27 4.15 18.53
C GLY A 818 -18.70 4.31 19.01
N VAL A 819 -19.41 5.25 18.39
CA VAL A 819 -20.86 5.49 18.62
C VAL A 819 -21.71 4.67 17.64
N GLY A 820 -22.98 4.47 18.00
CA GLY A 820 -24.03 4.02 17.08
C GLY A 820 -24.70 5.22 16.44
N THR A 821 -25.83 5.67 17.00
CA THR A 821 -26.46 6.95 16.63
C THR A 821 -26.21 7.98 17.72
N LEU A 822 -25.40 9.00 17.43
CA LEU A 822 -25.23 10.14 18.33
C LEU A 822 -26.41 11.10 18.17
N VAL A 823 -27.25 11.26 19.18
CA VAL A 823 -28.37 12.21 19.17
C VAL A 823 -28.04 13.37 20.09
N VAL A 824 -28.01 14.58 19.53
CA VAL A 824 -27.84 15.83 20.26
C VAL A 824 -29.21 16.50 20.33
N SER A 825 -29.87 16.43 21.49
CA SER A 825 -31.17 17.07 21.72
C SER A 825 -31.02 18.37 22.50
N ALA A 826 -31.99 19.28 22.33
CA ALA A 826 -31.99 20.58 22.96
C ALA A 826 -33.35 20.94 23.56
N GLU A 827 -33.35 21.53 24.76
CA GLU A 827 -34.50 22.20 25.38
C GLU A 827 -34.42 23.73 25.16
N GLY A 828 -35.54 24.45 25.23
CA GLY A 828 -35.52 25.93 25.09
C GLY A 828 -34.98 26.40 23.74
N THR A 829 -35.42 25.74 22.67
CA THR A 829 -34.98 25.97 21.29
C THR A 829 -35.61 27.21 20.66
N THR A 830 -35.01 27.66 19.56
CA THR A 830 -35.51 28.71 18.70
C THR A 830 -36.04 28.09 17.42
N ASN A 831 -37.20 28.55 16.96
CA ASN A 831 -37.78 28.10 15.70
C ASN A 831 -36.78 28.28 14.54
N ALA A 832 -36.58 27.23 13.74
CA ALA A 832 -35.59 27.18 12.66
C ALA A 832 -35.69 28.39 11.71
N ASP A 833 -36.91 28.77 11.30
CA ASP A 833 -37.14 29.91 10.40
C ASP A 833 -36.78 31.26 11.04
N LYS A 834 -36.60 31.31 12.37
CA LYS A 834 -36.22 32.50 13.14
C LYS A 834 -34.74 32.52 13.53
N MET A 835 -33.95 31.49 13.22
CA MET A 835 -32.54 31.41 13.60
C MET A 835 -31.71 32.54 13.00
N GLU A 836 -31.82 32.78 11.70
CA GLU A 836 -31.10 33.86 11.04
C GLU A 836 -31.51 35.23 11.58
N LYS A 837 -32.81 35.47 11.78
CA LYS A 837 -33.30 36.72 12.41
C LYS A 837 -32.71 36.93 13.81
N THR A 838 -32.50 35.84 14.55
CA THR A 838 -31.87 35.86 15.88
C THR A 838 -30.39 36.22 15.77
N LEU A 839 -29.66 35.63 14.81
CA LEU A 839 -28.28 35.99 14.50
C LEU A 839 -28.13 37.49 14.22
N LEU A 840 -28.97 38.05 13.33
CA LEU A 840 -28.92 39.47 12.98
C LEU A 840 -29.19 40.39 14.19
N LYS A 841 -30.10 39.97 15.09
CA LYS A 841 -30.37 40.71 16.34
C LYS A 841 -29.16 40.70 17.27
N LEU A 842 -28.48 39.57 17.40
CA LEU A 842 -27.28 39.42 18.21
C LEU A 842 -26.12 40.24 17.65
N ALA A 843 -25.88 40.18 16.34
CA ALA A 843 -24.84 40.96 15.67
C ALA A 843 -25.05 42.48 15.83
N LYS A 844 -26.30 42.96 15.67
CA LYS A 844 -26.65 44.37 15.95
C LYS A 844 -26.38 44.76 17.39
N LYS A 845 -26.71 43.88 18.35
CA LYS A 845 -26.45 44.10 19.79
C LYS A 845 -24.96 44.16 20.09
N ALA A 846 -24.16 43.33 19.42
CA ALA A 846 -22.70 43.34 19.51
C ALA A 846 -22.04 44.53 18.79
N LYS A 847 -22.83 45.38 18.10
CA LYS A 847 -22.37 46.52 17.28
C LYS A 847 -21.50 46.09 16.09
N GLU A 848 -21.71 44.88 15.60
CA GLU A 848 -21.04 44.37 14.41
C GLU A 848 -21.59 45.03 13.13
N LYS A 849 -20.77 45.08 12.08
CA LYS A 849 -21.17 45.60 10.76
C LYS A 849 -21.90 44.57 9.91
N CYS A 850 -21.69 43.29 10.18
CA CYS A 850 -22.28 42.15 9.49
C CYS A 850 -22.40 40.95 10.45
N ALA A 851 -23.11 39.91 10.03
CA ALA A 851 -23.08 38.62 10.70
C ALA A 851 -22.49 37.56 9.75
N TYR A 852 -22.06 36.43 10.30
CA TYR A 852 -21.55 35.33 9.50
C TYR A 852 -22.30 34.02 9.77
N VAL A 853 -22.48 33.26 8.69
CA VAL A 853 -23.00 31.89 8.71
C VAL A 853 -21.94 30.96 8.15
N ILE A 854 -21.60 29.93 8.91
CA ILE A 854 -20.78 28.81 8.46
C ILE A 854 -21.73 27.66 8.14
N SER A 855 -21.77 27.26 6.88
CA SER A 855 -22.62 26.17 6.39
C SER A 855 -21.75 25.08 5.78
N LYS A 856 -22.17 23.83 5.87
CA LYS A 856 -21.63 22.75 5.05
C LYS A 856 -22.80 22.24 4.22
N PRO A 857 -22.84 22.54 2.90
CA PRO A 857 -23.88 21.99 2.04
C PRO A 857 -23.88 20.47 2.16
N THR A 858 -25.07 19.86 2.17
CA THR A 858 -25.21 18.41 2.30
C THR A 858 -24.36 17.69 1.25
N ASP A 859 -23.66 16.64 1.68
CA ASP A 859 -22.73 15.85 0.87
C ASP A 859 -21.37 16.52 0.57
N TYR A 860 -21.10 17.77 1.01
CA TYR A 860 -19.83 18.44 0.74
C TYR A 860 -18.80 18.17 1.84
N THR A 861 -17.52 18.26 1.48
CA THR A 861 -16.41 18.12 2.42
C THR A 861 -15.97 19.46 3.02
N SER A 862 -16.08 20.55 2.25
CA SER A 862 -15.62 21.87 2.66
C SER A 862 -16.74 22.72 3.25
N LEU A 863 -16.41 23.45 4.31
CA LEU A 863 -17.26 24.51 4.86
C LEU A 863 -17.42 25.67 3.86
N ARG A 864 -18.49 26.43 4.03
CA ARG A 864 -18.82 27.67 3.30
C ARG A 864 -19.04 28.78 4.30
N LEU A 865 -18.47 29.95 4.02
CA LEU A 865 -18.67 31.15 4.81
C LEU A 865 -19.58 32.12 4.05
N TYR A 866 -20.69 32.50 4.66
CA TYR A 866 -21.61 33.51 4.14
C TYR A 866 -21.58 34.75 5.04
N ARG A 867 -21.33 35.91 4.45
CA ARG A 867 -21.54 37.22 5.08
C ARG A 867 -23.00 37.59 4.94
N VAL A 868 -23.65 37.98 6.02
CA VAL A 868 -25.06 38.37 6.04
C VAL A 868 -25.20 39.85 6.34
N ASP A 869 -25.91 40.58 5.47
CA ASP A 869 -26.20 42.00 5.66
C ASP A 869 -27.23 42.22 6.77
N LEU A 870 -26.93 43.11 7.72
CA LEU A 870 -27.77 43.31 8.90
C LEU A 870 -29.10 44.01 8.61
N LYS A 871 -29.23 44.71 7.47
CA LYS A 871 -30.45 45.46 7.12
C LYS A 871 -31.39 44.61 6.28
N THR A 872 -30.84 43.95 5.27
CA THR A 872 -31.59 43.22 4.23
C THR A 872 -31.72 41.73 4.54
N GLY A 873 -30.78 41.15 5.29
CA GLY A 873 -30.67 39.70 5.48
C GLY A 873 -30.05 38.98 4.29
N GLU A 874 -29.56 39.69 3.28
CA GLU A 874 -28.95 39.08 2.10
C GLU A 874 -27.65 38.34 2.48
N ARG A 875 -27.51 37.10 2.00
CA ARG A 875 -26.31 36.25 2.18
C ARG A 875 -25.38 36.39 0.96
N THR A 876 -24.12 36.70 1.20
CA THR A 876 -23.05 36.72 0.19
C THR A 876 -22.00 35.67 0.52
N LEU A 877 -21.68 34.78 -0.40
CA LEU A 877 -20.60 33.80 -0.23
C LEU A 877 -19.23 34.51 -0.16
N VAL A 878 -18.36 34.07 0.73
CA VAL A 878 -17.03 34.64 0.96
C VAL A 878 -15.97 33.54 0.99
N LYS A 879 -14.85 33.74 0.30
CA LYS A 879 -13.70 32.83 0.31
C LYS A 879 -12.84 33.03 1.56
N THR A 880 -12.48 31.92 2.19
CA THR A 880 -11.46 31.87 3.24
C THR A 880 -10.86 30.47 3.34
N ASN A 881 -9.59 30.40 3.77
CA ASN A 881 -8.92 29.14 4.13
C ASN A 881 -8.74 29.00 5.66
N LEU A 882 -9.37 29.87 6.45
CA LEU A 882 -9.25 29.94 7.92
C LEU A 882 -10.61 29.72 8.63
N MET A 883 -11.40 28.74 8.19
CA MET A 883 -12.64 28.39 8.90
C MET A 883 -12.33 27.57 10.15
N VAL A 884 -12.90 27.98 11.29
CA VAL A 884 -12.69 27.36 12.60
C VAL A 884 -13.98 26.79 13.16
N LEU A 885 -13.87 25.61 13.78
CA LEU A 885 -14.90 25.07 14.66
C LEU A 885 -14.77 25.73 16.05
N PRO A 886 -15.87 25.85 16.81
CA PRO A 886 -15.83 26.41 18.15
C PRO A 886 -14.96 25.57 19.09
N THR A 887 -14.26 26.25 19.99
CA THR A 887 -13.53 25.62 21.10
C THR A 887 -14.48 25.08 22.16
N GLN A 888 -14.00 24.15 22.98
CA GLN A 888 -14.79 23.59 24.09
C GLN A 888 -15.31 24.62 25.10
N ASP A 889 -14.62 25.75 25.26
CA ASP A 889 -15.09 26.81 26.16
C ASP A 889 -16.22 27.62 25.54
N GLN A 890 -16.15 27.92 24.24
CA GLN A 890 -17.25 28.54 23.48
C GLN A 890 -18.50 27.65 23.46
N MET A 891 -18.33 26.33 23.47
CA MET A 891 -19.44 25.36 23.50
C MET A 891 -20.28 25.40 24.79
N LYS A 892 -19.76 25.97 25.90
CA LYS A 892 -20.48 26.01 27.19
C LYS A 892 -21.71 26.91 27.19
N LYS A 893 -21.85 27.77 26.18
CA LYS A 893 -22.98 28.69 26.03
C LYS A 893 -23.28 28.94 24.55
N PHE A 894 -24.47 28.55 24.14
CA PHE A 894 -25.04 28.92 22.84
C PHE A 894 -25.95 30.13 22.99
N GLU A 895 -25.98 31.02 22.02
CA GLU A 895 -26.93 32.13 22.02
C GLU A 895 -28.30 31.68 21.50
N ALA A 896 -28.35 30.72 20.57
CA ALA A 896 -29.57 30.06 20.11
C ALA A 896 -29.27 28.64 19.59
N ILE A 897 -30.28 27.76 19.68
CA ILE A 897 -30.24 26.38 19.20
C ILE A 897 -31.53 26.12 18.45
N SER A 898 -31.47 25.58 17.24
CA SER A 898 -32.65 25.30 16.42
C SER A 898 -33.56 24.22 17.02
N ASP A 899 -34.86 24.29 16.74
CA ASP A 899 -35.85 23.24 17.01
C ASP A 899 -35.95 22.18 15.88
N SER A 900 -35.33 22.42 14.73
CA SER A 900 -35.21 21.47 13.63
C SER A 900 -33.89 20.71 13.70
N TYR A 901 -33.82 19.53 13.06
CA TYR A 901 -32.68 18.60 13.14
C TYR A 901 -32.20 18.19 11.76
N VAL A 902 -30.91 17.88 11.67
CA VAL A 902 -30.24 17.28 10.49
C VAL A 902 -29.71 15.90 10.84
N VAL A 903 -29.64 15.03 9.83
CA VAL A 903 -29.13 13.66 9.94
C VAL A 903 -27.89 13.53 9.06
N GLU A 904 -26.76 13.16 9.65
CA GLU A 904 -25.51 12.85 8.93
C GLU A 904 -25.21 11.36 9.10
N ASN A 905 -25.26 10.62 7.99
CA ASN A 905 -24.90 9.21 7.93
C ASN A 905 -23.44 9.05 7.48
N ASN A 906 -22.68 8.26 8.22
CA ASN A 906 -21.26 8.08 8.00
C ASN A 906 -20.94 6.58 7.91
N ILE A 907 -20.18 6.18 6.89
CA ILE A 907 -19.72 4.79 6.70
C ILE A 907 -18.22 4.62 7.00
N ARG A 908 -17.53 5.69 7.41
CA ARG A 908 -16.11 5.63 7.79
C ARG A 908 -15.85 6.44 9.08
N PRO A 909 -14.96 5.97 9.97
CA PRO A 909 -14.20 4.72 9.87
C PRO A 909 -15.03 3.45 10.12
N TYR A 910 -16.28 3.58 10.56
CA TYR A 910 -17.29 2.52 10.70
C TYR A 910 -18.67 3.13 10.42
N SER A 911 -19.73 2.30 10.33
CA SER A 911 -21.10 2.81 10.17
C SER A 911 -21.66 3.44 11.46
N TYR A 912 -22.02 4.73 11.39
CA TYR A 912 -22.67 5.49 12.45
C TYR A 912 -23.52 6.65 11.91
N SER A 913 -24.39 7.18 12.76
CA SER A 913 -25.24 8.33 12.42
C SER A 913 -25.14 9.44 13.46
N VAL A 914 -25.35 10.66 13.03
CA VAL A 914 -25.43 11.83 13.91
C VAL A 914 -26.73 12.55 13.64
N VAL A 915 -27.51 12.78 14.69
CA VAL A 915 -28.70 13.63 14.67
C VAL A 915 -28.39 14.84 15.53
N SER A 916 -28.42 16.02 14.94
CA SER A 916 -28.11 17.26 15.67
C SER A 916 -29.07 18.39 15.29
N PRO A 917 -29.17 19.45 16.12
CA PRO A 917 -29.90 20.64 15.72
C PRO A 917 -29.39 21.16 14.38
N SER A 918 -30.30 21.57 13.50
CA SER A 918 -30.01 22.02 12.14
C SER A 918 -29.19 23.30 12.10
N SER A 919 -29.19 24.07 13.18
CA SER A 919 -28.30 25.21 13.38
C SER A 919 -28.10 25.56 14.85
N VAL A 920 -26.95 26.19 15.13
CA VAL A 920 -26.58 26.74 16.45
C VAL A 920 -25.90 28.10 16.27
N ILE A 921 -26.11 29.02 17.22
CA ILE A 921 -25.44 30.34 17.22
C ILE A 921 -24.49 30.42 18.41
N ILE A 922 -23.24 30.78 18.14
CA ILE A 922 -22.17 30.92 19.13
C ILE A 922 -21.72 32.38 19.12
N GLY A 923 -21.69 33.02 20.30
CA GLY A 923 -21.61 34.48 20.41
C GLY A 923 -20.24 35.12 20.20
N ASP A 924 -19.15 34.35 20.28
CA ASP A 924 -17.78 34.90 20.33
C ASP A 924 -16.82 34.07 19.46
N ILE A 925 -17.11 33.96 18.16
CA ILE A 925 -16.25 33.29 17.19
C ILE A 925 -15.32 34.31 16.52
N GLU A 926 -14.05 33.94 16.39
CA GLU A 926 -13.04 34.71 15.69
C GLU A 926 -12.82 34.15 14.28
N LEU A 927 -12.96 35.00 13.26
CA LEU A 927 -12.61 34.71 11.87
C LEU A 927 -11.51 35.69 11.46
N SER A 928 -10.38 35.18 11.00
CA SER A 928 -9.26 36.02 10.58
C SER A 928 -9.15 36.11 9.07
N THR A 929 -8.60 37.22 8.61
CA THR A 929 -8.34 37.51 7.20
C THR A 929 -7.35 36.49 6.64
N PRO A 930 -7.72 35.73 5.60
CA PRO A 930 -6.88 34.67 5.04
C PRO A 930 -5.69 35.24 4.27
N THR A 931 -4.50 34.63 4.44
CA THR A 931 -3.38 34.87 3.52
C THR A 931 -3.47 33.87 2.36
N MET A 932 -3.98 34.30 1.21
CA MET A 932 -4.12 33.46 0.02
C MET A 932 -2.98 33.74 -0.96
N LYS A 933 -2.08 32.76 -1.14
CA LYS A 933 -0.93 32.89 -2.04
C LYS A 933 -1.38 32.76 -3.50
N SER A 934 -1.00 33.73 -4.33
CA SER A 934 -1.19 33.66 -5.77
C SER A 934 -0.18 32.72 -6.42
N SER A 935 -0.64 31.92 -7.37
CA SER A 935 0.19 31.09 -8.23
C SER A 935 0.76 31.90 -9.41
N ARG A 936 1.79 31.36 -10.07
CA ARG A 936 2.33 31.94 -11.31
C ARG A 936 1.27 31.92 -12.42
N VAL A 937 1.36 32.86 -13.36
CA VAL A 937 0.45 32.88 -14.53
C VAL A 937 0.60 31.54 -15.27
N PRO A 938 -0.49 30.76 -15.39
CA PRO A 938 -0.42 29.51 -16.13
C PRO A 938 -0.21 29.83 -17.62
N VAL A 939 0.76 29.17 -18.23
CA VAL A 939 1.06 29.32 -19.67
C VAL A 939 -0.10 28.80 -20.52
N LEU A 940 -0.84 27.81 -20.02
CA LEU A 940 -2.07 27.28 -20.60
C LEU A 940 -3.27 27.86 -19.87
N VAL A 941 -4.16 28.53 -20.61
CA VAL A 941 -5.23 29.34 -20.01
C VAL A 941 -6.43 28.47 -19.57
N TYR A 942 -6.62 27.27 -20.14
CA TYR A 942 -7.78 26.40 -19.86
C TYR A 942 -7.49 24.89 -19.98
N PRO A 943 -6.49 24.33 -19.28
CA PRO A 943 -6.33 22.87 -19.28
C PRO A 943 -7.49 22.24 -18.49
N LEU A 944 -8.31 21.38 -19.10
CA LEU A 944 -9.34 20.64 -18.36
C LEU A 944 -8.74 19.51 -17.50
N GLN A 945 -7.57 19.00 -17.88
CA GLN A 945 -6.75 18.05 -17.14
C GLN A 945 -5.28 18.51 -17.20
N ARG A 946 -4.52 18.29 -16.13
CA ARG A 946 -3.09 18.62 -16.05
C ARG A 946 -2.23 17.40 -15.81
#